data_AF-A0A7Z9XEQ9-F1
#
_entry.id   AF-A0A7Z9XEQ9-F1
#
_cell.length_a   1.000
_cell.length_b   1.000
_cell.length_c   1.000
_cell.angle_alpha   90.00
_cell.angle_beta   90.00
_cell.angle_gamma   90.00
#
_symmetry.space_group_name_H-M   'P 1'
#
loop_
_entity.id
_entity.type
_entity.pdbx_description
1 polymer ?
#
loop_
_entity_poly.entity_id
_entity_poly.type
_entity_poly.pdbx_seq_one_letter_code
_entity_poly.pdbx_strand_id
1 'polypeptide(L)'
;MSPTFVSLVGLQPAAVAATLKGYLNVRVRKVSRVLLLSTLGAETGANLLVAWVKKTYKIPCDLLPISDTLLQDGERQPPAKVIQNWMSNNPNQQILFNAQPGFNTHVVSLARTLPEYTIFLHPMFGQIYIRQSKDGQDAWEEINTVNFGFKSLLSLYGIEFEQDGEKTDSLIHQLVEPNFLTHVTRGLKLGETSIWFDLAYENGGFLYVLKVVDGSREEMLQEMRDLSRINNELNELQPRIAVLTPHEYVLARARRDKFIAINSRSLQGRERLEEWMRQSVPPPGSQFEQSPQLIDIPSTTVSEPISVTGKGGNGPPLVVCLGNDASVTLVSLYTHKPRHAFLFYDINTPTVVKAAHRLIDQINQIPVGRVALLGTDILGRGIASTLASKLSNAREPLRVDITPGTKAQACELIRIPNAEIWEISGDTGRANRISDPSGKSLPLEVPDILTQAYCVGGELQDIGGNLREFEEQKDFLGLLTQFYSRYVRENECKSIRLTNLDCQGGSLRIFNDGQIEVKLNGKHQNGFFPRQFGGYPFEILVANAFKSAGADEVRHNVKWDWPQHSQLGGTMDEVDVLARFGTRFVAVSCKAGRNVSIVQARREIEAVIKSGLGRFGIPILVRPFVKDQGIIRRSLKSRNEAHVLDLRYLETPHKLRSILGQIFKLRRKR
;
A
#
# COMPACT_ATOMS: atom_id res chain seq x y z
N MET A 1 5.07 -19.48 -35.68
CA MET A 1 5.23 -20.48 -34.61
C MET A 1 4.31 -20.13 -33.46
N SER A 2 3.81 -21.12 -32.73
CA SER A 2 2.98 -20.87 -31.53
C SER A 2 3.87 -20.34 -30.39
N PRO A 3 3.62 -19.14 -29.83
CA PRO A 3 4.44 -18.58 -28.76
C PRO A 3 4.48 -19.41 -27.48
N THR A 4 5.52 -19.19 -26.67
CA THR A 4 5.61 -19.66 -25.29
C THR A 4 5.14 -18.56 -24.36
N PHE A 5 4.15 -18.86 -23.52
CA PHE A 5 3.67 -17.95 -22.49
C PHE A 5 4.63 -17.99 -21.30
N VAL A 6 5.18 -16.85 -20.93
CA VAL A 6 6.12 -16.70 -19.82
C VAL A 6 5.50 -15.76 -18.79
N SER A 7 5.47 -16.18 -17.53
CA SER A 7 4.93 -15.35 -16.44
C SER A 7 5.69 -15.59 -15.16
N LEU A 8 5.91 -14.51 -14.42
CA LEU A 8 6.17 -14.64 -12.99
C LEU A 8 4.90 -15.14 -12.28
N VAL A 9 5.07 -15.73 -11.10
CA VAL A 9 3.96 -16.07 -10.21
C VAL A 9 4.21 -15.38 -8.87
N GLY A 10 3.29 -14.50 -8.48
CA GLY A 10 3.26 -13.92 -7.14
C GLY A 10 2.24 -14.64 -6.25
N LEU A 11 1.85 -14.01 -5.15
CA LEU A 11 0.83 -14.54 -4.23
C LEU A 11 -0.59 -14.63 -4.83
N GLN A 12 -0.79 -14.13 -6.06
CA GLN A 12 -2.07 -14.11 -6.77
C GLN A 12 -1.99 -14.91 -8.07
N PRO A 13 -1.99 -16.25 -8.02
CA PRO A 13 -1.93 -17.11 -9.22
C PRO A 13 -3.11 -16.87 -10.18
N ALA A 14 -4.26 -16.43 -9.67
CA ALA A 14 -5.43 -16.11 -10.47
C ALA A 14 -5.18 -15.02 -11.54
N ALA A 15 -4.30 -14.04 -11.26
CA ALA A 15 -3.94 -13.01 -12.21
C ALA A 15 -3.26 -13.60 -13.46
N VAL A 16 -2.47 -14.66 -13.29
CA VAL A 16 -1.85 -15.40 -14.40
C VAL A 16 -2.89 -16.21 -15.15
N ALA A 17 -3.76 -16.93 -14.43
CA ALA A 17 -4.80 -17.77 -15.00
C ALA A 17 -5.80 -16.98 -15.85
N ALA A 18 -6.31 -15.85 -15.34
CA ALA A 18 -7.23 -14.97 -16.06
C ALA A 18 -6.59 -14.41 -17.34
N THR A 19 -5.32 -14.02 -17.26
CA THR A 19 -4.57 -13.49 -18.41
C THR A 19 -4.37 -14.55 -19.49
N LEU A 20 -3.92 -15.75 -19.11
CA LEU A 20 -3.73 -16.86 -20.04
C LEU A 20 -5.05 -17.28 -20.69
N LYS A 21 -6.14 -17.39 -19.92
CA LYS A 21 -7.46 -17.75 -20.47
C LYS A 21 -7.98 -16.68 -21.43
N GLY A 22 -7.89 -15.40 -21.06
CA GLY A 22 -8.33 -14.30 -21.91
C GLY A 22 -7.62 -14.32 -23.25
N TYR A 23 -6.29 -14.47 -23.24
CA TYR A 23 -5.50 -14.58 -24.46
C TYR A 23 -5.88 -15.81 -25.31
N LEU A 24 -6.00 -17.00 -24.70
CA LEU A 24 -6.34 -18.23 -25.41
C LEU A 24 -7.75 -18.22 -26.02
N ASN A 25 -8.70 -17.51 -25.41
CA ASN A 25 -10.06 -17.37 -25.91
C ASN A 25 -10.13 -16.56 -27.21
N VAL A 26 -9.36 -15.47 -27.30
CA VAL A 26 -9.35 -14.59 -28.50
C VAL A 26 -8.42 -15.15 -29.57
N ARG A 27 -7.26 -15.69 -29.18
CA ARG A 27 -6.24 -16.19 -30.10
C ARG A 27 -6.25 -17.73 -30.07
N VAL A 28 -7.26 -18.32 -30.73
CA VAL A 28 -7.51 -19.78 -30.84
C VAL A 28 -6.21 -20.61 -30.76
N ARG A 29 -5.94 -21.16 -29.57
CA ARG A 29 -4.88 -22.12 -29.22
C ARG A 29 -3.51 -21.90 -29.89
N LYS A 30 -2.95 -20.70 -29.74
CA LYS A 30 -1.59 -20.38 -30.23
C LYS A 30 -0.47 -20.52 -29.20
N VAL A 31 -0.72 -20.97 -27.96
CA VAL A 31 0.36 -21.15 -26.97
C VAL A 31 0.87 -22.59 -27.00
N SER A 32 2.15 -22.80 -27.27
CA SER A 32 2.78 -24.13 -27.34
C SER A 32 3.24 -24.65 -25.98
N ARG A 33 3.58 -23.74 -25.06
CA ARG A 33 4.14 -24.04 -23.74
C ARG A 33 3.89 -22.87 -22.79
N VAL A 34 3.78 -23.17 -21.50
CA VAL A 34 3.74 -22.21 -20.41
C VAL A 34 4.99 -22.36 -19.55
N LEU A 35 5.69 -21.26 -19.27
CA LEU A 35 6.77 -21.18 -18.29
C LEU A 35 6.34 -20.28 -17.14
N LEU A 36 6.31 -20.85 -15.93
CA LEU A 36 6.01 -20.12 -14.71
C LEU A 36 7.30 -19.94 -13.92
N LEU A 37 7.62 -18.71 -13.53
CA LEU A 37 8.80 -18.39 -12.73
C LEU A 37 8.33 -17.99 -11.32
N SER A 38 8.74 -18.74 -10.29
CA SER A 38 8.28 -18.50 -8.91
C SER A 38 9.41 -18.37 -7.90
N THR A 39 9.26 -17.39 -7.01
CA THR A 39 10.01 -17.28 -5.76
C THR A 39 9.60 -18.38 -4.79
N LEU A 40 10.36 -18.56 -3.70
CA LEU A 40 10.02 -19.57 -2.68
C LEU A 40 8.63 -19.29 -2.07
N GLY A 41 8.34 -18.02 -1.79
CA GLY A 41 7.07 -17.61 -1.17
C GLY A 41 5.83 -17.78 -2.06
N ALA A 42 5.99 -18.01 -3.38
CA ALA A 42 4.86 -18.16 -4.31
C ALA A 42 4.71 -19.60 -4.86
N GLU A 43 5.52 -20.55 -4.37
CA GLU A 43 5.66 -21.88 -4.94
C GLU A 43 4.39 -22.73 -4.82
N THR A 44 3.66 -22.64 -3.70
CA THR A 44 2.38 -23.35 -3.52
C THR A 44 1.36 -22.94 -4.59
N GLY A 45 1.12 -21.62 -4.74
CA GLY A 45 0.21 -21.09 -5.75
C GLY A 45 0.68 -21.39 -7.19
N ALA A 46 2.00 -21.38 -7.43
CA ALA A 46 2.57 -21.73 -8.73
C ALA A 46 2.35 -23.19 -9.09
N ASN A 47 2.52 -24.13 -8.15
CA ASN A 47 2.25 -25.55 -8.36
C ASN A 47 0.77 -25.82 -8.66
N LEU A 48 -0.15 -25.17 -7.92
CA LEU A 48 -1.58 -25.24 -8.20
C LEU A 48 -1.92 -24.72 -9.60
N LEU A 49 -1.27 -23.62 -10.01
CA LEU A 49 -1.42 -23.07 -11.35
C LEU A 49 -0.89 -24.01 -12.44
N VAL A 50 0.26 -24.67 -12.25
CA VAL A 50 0.78 -25.70 -13.17
C VAL A 50 -0.25 -26.82 -13.35
N ALA A 51 -0.78 -27.35 -12.25
CA ALA A 51 -1.78 -28.41 -12.28
C ALA A 51 -3.04 -27.97 -13.04
N TRP A 52 -3.51 -26.75 -12.79
CA TRP A 52 -4.65 -26.16 -13.49
C TRP A 52 -4.41 -25.99 -15.00
N VAL A 53 -3.26 -25.46 -15.42
CA VAL A 53 -2.92 -25.29 -16.85
C VAL A 53 -2.90 -26.65 -17.57
N LYS A 54 -2.19 -27.63 -16.98
CA LYS A 54 -2.09 -28.99 -17.54
C LYS A 54 -3.47 -29.66 -17.61
N LYS A 55 -4.29 -29.53 -16.58
CA LYS A 55 -5.63 -30.12 -16.52
C LYS A 55 -6.57 -29.50 -17.55
N THR A 56 -6.64 -28.16 -17.60
CA THR A 56 -7.63 -27.38 -18.34
C THR A 56 -7.30 -27.27 -19.83
N TYR A 57 -6.05 -26.98 -20.18
CA TYR A 57 -5.67 -26.70 -21.58
C TYR A 57 -4.85 -27.81 -22.24
N LYS A 58 -4.36 -28.79 -21.46
CA LYS A 58 -3.44 -29.84 -21.96
C LYS A 58 -2.16 -29.26 -22.59
N ILE A 59 -1.71 -28.09 -22.13
CA ILE A 59 -0.48 -27.42 -22.59
C ILE A 59 0.67 -27.82 -21.65
N PRO A 60 1.88 -28.13 -22.17
CA PRO A 60 3.07 -28.29 -21.36
C PRO A 60 3.31 -27.06 -20.49
N CYS A 61 3.50 -27.27 -19.18
CA CYS A 61 3.70 -26.20 -18.21
C CYS A 61 4.88 -26.54 -17.30
N ASP A 62 5.92 -25.73 -17.39
CA ASP A 62 7.16 -25.87 -16.63
C ASP A 62 7.17 -24.83 -15.49
N LEU A 63 7.58 -25.24 -14.29
CA LEU A 63 7.80 -24.36 -13.15
C LEU A 63 9.31 -24.20 -12.95
N LEU A 64 9.80 -22.97 -13.06
CA LEU A 64 11.20 -22.63 -12.95
C LEU A 64 11.41 -21.83 -11.66
N PRO A 65 12.08 -22.39 -10.63
CA PRO A 65 12.34 -21.66 -9.41
C PRO A 65 13.34 -20.52 -9.66
N ILE A 66 13.03 -19.34 -9.13
CA ILE A 66 13.86 -18.14 -9.20
C ILE A 66 14.22 -17.64 -7.80
N SER A 67 15.32 -16.89 -7.72
CA SER A 67 15.72 -16.19 -6.50
C SER A 67 14.70 -15.12 -6.10
N ASP A 68 14.60 -14.83 -4.81
CA ASP A 68 13.80 -13.73 -4.27
C ASP A 68 14.45 -12.36 -4.57
N THR A 69 15.70 -12.36 -5.03
CA THR A 69 16.46 -11.17 -5.40
C THR A 69 16.99 -11.25 -6.83
N LEU A 70 17.61 -10.17 -7.30
CA LEU A 70 18.33 -10.14 -8.58
C LEU A 70 19.72 -10.81 -8.51
N LEU A 71 20.07 -11.41 -7.38
CA LEU A 71 21.30 -12.17 -7.16
C LEU A 71 20.98 -13.66 -6.98
N GLN A 72 21.98 -14.52 -7.21
CA GLN A 72 21.84 -15.94 -6.96
C GLN A 72 21.65 -16.20 -5.45
N ASP A 73 20.68 -17.04 -5.10
CA ASP A 73 20.40 -17.46 -3.73
C ASP A 73 20.37 -18.99 -3.65
N GLY A 74 21.46 -19.57 -3.13
CA GLY A 74 21.69 -21.01 -3.18
C GLY A 74 21.68 -21.54 -4.61
N GLU A 75 20.79 -22.49 -4.89
CA GLU A 75 20.57 -23.08 -6.21
C GLU A 75 19.65 -22.23 -7.11
N ARG A 76 18.93 -21.26 -6.54
CA ARG A 76 17.97 -20.42 -7.28
C ARG A 76 18.71 -19.28 -7.98
N GLN A 77 18.49 -19.17 -9.28
CA GLN A 77 19.12 -18.14 -10.11
C GLN A 77 18.21 -16.90 -10.26
N PRO A 78 18.78 -15.72 -10.56
CA PRO A 78 17.99 -14.54 -10.90
C PRO A 78 17.05 -14.81 -12.09
N PRO A 79 15.86 -14.18 -12.15
CA PRO A 79 14.89 -14.39 -13.21
C PRO A 79 15.46 -14.26 -14.63
N ALA A 80 16.25 -13.20 -14.85
CA ALA A 80 16.93 -12.94 -16.12
C ALA A 80 17.82 -14.11 -16.58
N LYS A 81 18.59 -14.70 -15.67
CA LYS A 81 19.51 -15.80 -15.99
C LYS A 81 18.75 -17.08 -16.32
N VAL A 82 17.68 -17.36 -15.56
CA VAL A 82 16.79 -18.51 -15.81
C VAL A 82 16.19 -18.45 -17.21
N ILE A 83 15.63 -17.29 -17.61
CA ILE A 83 15.02 -17.17 -18.93
C ILE A 83 16.06 -17.18 -20.05
N GLN A 84 17.25 -16.59 -19.86
CA GLN A 84 18.34 -16.62 -20.83
C GLN A 84 18.83 -18.05 -21.10
N ASN A 85 19.03 -18.84 -20.05
CA ASN A 85 19.40 -20.26 -20.19
C ASN A 85 18.34 -21.04 -20.96
N TRP A 86 17.06 -20.78 -20.67
CA TRP A 86 15.96 -21.44 -21.38
C TRP A 86 15.90 -21.03 -22.86
N MET A 87 16.03 -19.73 -23.16
CA MET A 87 16.02 -19.21 -24.55
C MET A 87 17.22 -19.71 -25.36
N SER A 88 18.39 -19.89 -24.73
CA SER A 88 19.58 -20.44 -25.39
C SER A 88 19.33 -21.87 -25.91
N ASN A 89 18.50 -22.63 -25.22
CA ASN A 89 18.08 -23.98 -25.64
C ASN A 89 16.87 -23.96 -26.61
N ASN A 90 16.25 -22.80 -26.84
CA ASN A 90 15.06 -22.63 -27.67
C ASN A 90 15.16 -21.37 -28.57
N PRO A 91 16.21 -21.23 -29.40
CA PRO A 91 16.64 -19.94 -29.98
C PRO A 91 15.70 -19.26 -30.99
N ASN A 92 14.57 -19.85 -31.37
CA ASN A 92 13.62 -19.25 -32.32
C ASN A 92 12.20 -19.13 -31.75
N GLN A 93 12.05 -19.34 -30.44
CA GLN A 93 10.75 -19.37 -29.82
C GLN A 93 10.20 -17.96 -29.60
N GLN A 94 9.01 -17.69 -30.12
CA GLN A 94 8.33 -16.43 -29.86
C GLN A 94 7.86 -16.38 -28.40
N ILE A 95 8.14 -15.27 -27.71
CA ILE A 95 7.78 -15.09 -26.31
C ILE A 95 6.52 -14.25 -26.19
N LEU A 96 5.60 -14.72 -25.35
CA LEU A 96 4.43 -14.00 -24.88
C LEU A 96 4.59 -13.79 -23.37
N PHE A 97 4.96 -12.58 -22.95
CA PHE A 97 5.33 -12.30 -21.57
C PHE A 97 4.21 -11.58 -20.81
N ASN A 98 3.75 -12.17 -19.71
CA ASN A 98 2.82 -11.54 -18.78
C ASN A 98 3.58 -10.63 -17.81
N ALA A 99 3.48 -9.32 -18.02
CA ALA A 99 4.29 -8.30 -17.37
C ALA A 99 3.69 -7.71 -16.08
N GLN A 100 2.69 -8.36 -15.49
CA GLN A 100 2.01 -7.87 -14.28
C GLN A 100 2.30 -8.65 -13.00
N PRO A 101 2.35 -10.01 -13.01
CA PRO A 101 2.61 -10.77 -11.80
C PRO A 101 4.04 -10.60 -11.27
N GLY A 102 4.23 -10.81 -9.97
CA GLY A 102 5.54 -10.77 -9.31
C GLY A 102 6.01 -9.36 -8.90
N PHE A 103 7.25 -9.28 -8.43
CA PHE A 103 7.90 -8.01 -8.06
C PHE A 103 8.28 -7.22 -9.31
N ASN A 104 8.22 -5.89 -9.22
CA ASN A 104 8.51 -5.01 -10.36
C ASN A 104 9.95 -5.19 -10.87
N THR A 105 10.92 -5.36 -9.97
CA THR A 105 12.31 -5.70 -10.30
C THR A 105 12.45 -6.96 -11.13
N HIS A 106 11.74 -8.02 -10.78
CA HIS A 106 11.78 -9.28 -11.51
C HIS A 106 11.16 -9.13 -12.90
N VAL A 107 10.03 -8.43 -13.00
CA VAL A 107 9.37 -8.12 -14.28
C VAL A 107 10.32 -7.36 -15.19
N VAL A 108 10.92 -6.27 -14.69
CA VAL A 108 11.87 -5.44 -15.43
C VAL A 108 13.13 -6.22 -15.81
N SER A 109 13.68 -7.01 -14.89
CA SER A 109 14.86 -7.83 -15.15
C SER A 109 14.62 -8.84 -16.27
N LEU A 110 13.43 -9.45 -16.32
CA LEU A 110 13.04 -10.33 -17.41
C LEU A 110 12.82 -9.54 -18.70
N ALA A 111 11.98 -8.51 -18.67
CA ALA A 111 11.61 -7.73 -19.85
C ALA A 111 12.84 -7.18 -20.62
N ARG A 112 13.92 -6.85 -19.91
CA ARG A 112 15.20 -6.40 -20.51
C ARG A 112 16.00 -7.50 -21.21
N THR A 113 15.85 -8.75 -20.83
CA THR A 113 16.58 -9.87 -21.44
C THR A 113 15.79 -10.56 -22.55
N LEU A 114 14.49 -10.27 -22.64
CA LEU A 114 13.62 -10.82 -23.67
C LEU A 114 13.90 -10.20 -25.05
N PRO A 115 13.70 -10.95 -26.15
CA PRO A 115 13.90 -10.44 -27.50
C PRO A 115 12.98 -9.25 -27.83
N GLU A 116 13.41 -8.40 -28.76
CA GLU A 116 12.65 -7.20 -29.17
C GLU A 116 11.25 -7.53 -29.72
N TYR A 117 11.09 -8.70 -30.36
CA TYR A 117 9.82 -9.19 -30.91
C TYR A 117 8.89 -9.85 -29.87
N THR A 118 9.21 -9.74 -28.58
CA THR A 118 8.36 -10.24 -27.49
C THR A 118 7.01 -9.54 -27.50
N ILE A 119 5.94 -10.32 -27.33
CA ILE A 119 4.59 -9.80 -27.13
C ILE A 119 4.38 -9.64 -25.63
N PHE A 120 4.10 -8.41 -25.19
CA PHE A 120 3.85 -8.11 -23.78
C PHE A 120 2.35 -8.11 -23.49
N LEU A 121 1.96 -8.75 -22.40
CA LEU A 121 0.61 -8.74 -21.87
C LEU A 121 0.58 -7.94 -20.58
N HIS A 122 -0.23 -6.89 -20.56
CA HIS A 122 -0.46 -6.03 -19.40
C HIS A 122 -1.92 -6.18 -18.95
N PRO A 123 -2.24 -7.18 -18.10
CA PRO A 123 -3.56 -7.31 -17.53
C PRO A 123 -3.82 -6.18 -16.53
N MET A 124 -4.82 -5.34 -16.82
CA MET A 124 -5.21 -4.20 -16.01
C MET A 124 -6.73 -4.04 -16.03
N PHE A 125 -7.34 -3.88 -14.86
CA PHE A 125 -8.75 -3.54 -14.72
C PHE A 125 -9.73 -4.38 -15.57
N GLY A 126 -9.56 -5.70 -15.54
CA GLY A 126 -10.48 -6.59 -16.27
C GLY A 126 -10.23 -6.64 -17.77
N GLN A 127 -9.22 -5.94 -18.27
CA GLN A 127 -8.71 -5.99 -19.63
C GLN A 127 -7.29 -6.55 -19.67
N ILE A 128 -6.85 -6.99 -20.85
CA ILE A 128 -5.49 -7.38 -21.16
C ILE A 128 -5.06 -6.53 -22.34
N TYR A 129 -4.10 -5.66 -22.09
CA TYR A 129 -3.47 -4.86 -23.13
C TYR A 129 -2.30 -5.65 -23.71
N ILE A 130 -2.37 -5.90 -25.01
CA ILE A 130 -1.37 -6.64 -25.77
C ILE A 130 -0.52 -5.62 -26.51
N ARG A 131 0.77 -5.58 -26.18
CA ARG A 131 1.74 -4.76 -26.89
C ARG A 131 2.61 -5.64 -27.77
N GLN A 132 2.76 -5.26 -29.02
CA GLN A 132 3.67 -5.87 -29.97
C GLN A 132 4.52 -4.81 -30.66
N SER A 133 5.84 -4.96 -30.63
CA SER A 133 6.74 -4.14 -31.44
C SER A 133 6.91 -4.79 -32.81
N LYS A 134 6.71 -4.01 -33.88
CA LYS A 134 7.02 -4.42 -35.26
C LYS A 134 7.70 -3.26 -35.97
N ASP A 135 8.89 -3.51 -36.52
CA ASP A 135 9.67 -2.51 -37.27
C ASP A 135 9.90 -1.20 -36.48
N GLY A 136 10.10 -1.31 -35.16
CA GLY A 136 10.29 -0.17 -34.25
C GLY A 136 9.01 0.59 -33.88
N GLN A 137 7.84 0.16 -34.38
CA GLN A 137 6.54 0.72 -34.01
C GLN A 137 5.78 -0.20 -33.05
N ASP A 138 5.25 0.38 -31.98
CA ASP A 138 4.42 -0.35 -31.02
C ASP A 138 2.96 -0.36 -31.46
N ALA A 139 2.42 -1.55 -31.68
CA ALA A 139 0.99 -1.80 -31.84
C ALA A 139 0.38 -2.23 -30.50
N TRP A 140 -0.80 -1.69 -30.19
CA TRP A 140 -1.55 -2.01 -28.99
C TRP A 140 -2.93 -2.56 -29.36
N GLU A 141 -3.30 -3.66 -28.73
CA GLU A 141 -4.61 -4.29 -28.81
C GLU A 141 -5.16 -4.47 -27.40
N GLU A 142 -6.47 -4.37 -27.24
CA GLU A 142 -7.15 -4.60 -25.98
C GLU A 142 -8.10 -5.78 -26.13
N ILE A 143 -8.04 -6.70 -25.16
CA ILE A 143 -9.01 -7.79 -25.04
C ILE A 143 -9.52 -7.87 -23.61
N ASN A 144 -10.72 -8.42 -23.41
CA ASN A 144 -11.26 -8.63 -22.06
C ASN A 144 -10.58 -9.79 -21.35
N THR A 145 -10.37 -9.65 -20.04
CA THR A 145 -10.19 -10.81 -19.17
C THR A 145 -11.49 -11.62 -19.13
N VAL A 146 -11.37 -12.90 -18.78
CA VAL A 146 -12.51 -13.82 -18.80
C VAL A 146 -12.51 -14.66 -17.53
N ASN A 147 -13.70 -14.94 -17.01
CA ASN A 147 -13.88 -15.79 -15.85
C ASN A 147 -13.42 -17.21 -16.16
N PHE A 148 -12.63 -17.82 -15.28
CA PHE A 148 -12.14 -19.20 -15.42
C PHE A 148 -12.85 -20.21 -14.51
N GLY A 149 -13.92 -19.76 -13.85
CA GLY A 149 -14.80 -20.50 -12.97
C GLY A 149 -14.41 -20.28 -11.51
N PHE A 150 -15.38 -19.86 -10.69
CA PHE A 150 -15.20 -19.64 -9.25
C PHE A 150 -14.57 -20.84 -8.51
N LYS A 151 -14.95 -22.07 -8.85
CA LYS A 151 -14.34 -23.29 -8.27
C LYS A 151 -12.85 -23.39 -8.62
N SER A 152 -12.51 -23.08 -9.87
CA SER A 152 -11.12 -23.04 -10.33
C SER A 152 -10.36 -21.92 -9.60
N LEU A 153 -10.97 -20.75 -9.43
CA LEU A 153 -10.40 -19.63 -8.66
C LEU A 153 -9.99 -20.08 -7.26
N LEU A 154 -10.91 -20.65 -6.48
CA LEU A 154 -10.60 -21.11 -5.13
C LEU A 154 -9.54 -22.22 -5.11
N SER A 155 -9.58 -23.14 -6.08
CA SER A 155 -8.59 -24.21 -6.18
C SER A 155 -7.16 -23.70 -6.43
N LEU A 156 -6.99 -22.54 -7.08
CA LEU A 156 -5.67 -21.93 -7.27
C LEU A 156 -5.06 -21.41 -5.97
N TYR A 157 -5.87 -21.21 -4.94
CA TYR A 157 -5.44 -20.80 -3.60
C TYR A 157 -5.51 -21.95 -2.58
N GLY A 158 -5.87 -23.17 -3.01
CA GLY A 158 -6.05 -24.30 -2.09
C GLY A 158 -7.18 -24.09 -1.07
N ILE A 159 -8.15 -23.24 -1.39
CA ILE A 159 -9.27 -22.92 -0.50
C ILE A 159 -10.42 -23.88 -0.77
N GLU A 160 -10.76 -24.66 0.23
CA GLU A 160 -12.01 -25.44 0.25
C GLU A 160 -13.21 -24.53 0.49
N PHE A 161 -14.40 -24.94 0.09
CA PHE A 161 -15.61 -24.16 0.33
C PHE A 161 -16.84 -25.05 0.53
N GLU A 162 -17.79 -24.54 1.29
CA GLU A 162 -19.12 -25.10 1.47
C GLU A 162 -20.14 -24.19 0.78
N GLN A 163 -21.20 -24.78 0.21
CA GLN A 163 -22.29 -24.04 -0.41
C GLN A 163 -23.63 -24.51 0.14
N ASP A 164 -24.41 -23.57 0.68
CA ASP A 164 -25.74 -23.81 1.21
C ASP A 164 -26.63 -22.59 0.94
N GLY A 165 -27.47 -22.70 -0.10
CA GLY A 165 -28.33 -21.60 -0.54
C GLY A 165 -29.35 -21.14 0.51
N GLU A 166 -29.68 -21.98 1.50
CA GLU A 166 -30.57 -21.64 2.62
C GLU A 166 -29.94 -20.63 3.59
N LYS A 167 -28.60 -20.47 3.55
CA LYS A 167 -27.87 -19.46 4.32
C LYS A 167 -27.91 -18.06 3.70
N THR A 168 -28.60 -17.87 2.58
CA THR A 168 -28.77 -16.55 1.96
C THR A 168 -29.82 -15.75 2.72
N ASP A 169 -29.49 -14.53 3.14
CA ASP A 169 -30.43 -13.65 3.83
C ASP A 169 -31.68 -13.34 2.98
N SER A 170 -32.85 -13.36 3.64
CA SER A 170 -34.14 -13.09 3.02
C SER A 170 -34.26 -11.71 2.37
N LEU A 171 -33.48 -10.72 2.82
CA LEU A 171 -33.44 -9.37 2.25
C LEU A 171 -33.00 -9.39 0.78
N ILE A 172 -32.11 -10.32 0.41
CA ILE A 172 -31.68 -10.48 -0.99
C ILE A 172 -32.88 -10.87 -1.86
N HIS A 173 -33.74 -11.77 -1.39
CA HIS A 173 -34.93 -12.20 -2.12
C HIS A 173 -35.97 -11.08 -2.28
N GLN A 174 -35.97 -10.10 -1.37
CA GLN A 174 -36.87 -8.95 -1.44
C GLN A 174 -36.36 -7.86 -2.40
N LEU A 175 -35.03 -7.74 -2.54
CA LEU A 175 -34.41 -6.65 -3.29
C LEU A 175 -33.97 -7.03 -4.71
N VAL A 176 -33.83 -8.33 -5.00
CA VAL A 176 -33.21 -8.81 -6.23
C VAL A 176 -34.19 -9.69 -7.01
N GLU A 177 -34.39 -9.37 -8.29
CA GLU A 177 -35.21 -10.21 -9.16
C GLU A 177 -34.61 -11.61 -9.30
N PRO A 178 -35.43 -12.68 -9.34
CA PRO A 178 -34.95 -14.06 -9.40
C PRO A 178 -33.94 -14.36 -10.52
N ASN A 179 -34.07 -13.68 -11.67
CA ASN A 179 -33.21 -13.88 -12.83
C ASN A 179 -31.74 -13.53 -12.56
N PHE A 180 -31.47 -12.52 -11.72
CA PHE A 180 -30.10 -12.13 -11.37
C PHE A 180 -29.37 -13.17 -10.50
N LEU A 181 -30.11 -14.02 -9.79
CA LEU A 181 -29.52 -15.03 -8.90
C LEU A 181 -28.90 -16.20 -9.66
N THR A 182 -29.17 -16.35 -10.96
CA THR A 182 -28.66 -17.46 -11.79
C THR A 182 -27.16 -17.37 -12.09
N HIS A 183 -26.57 -16.19 -11.97
CA HIS A 183 -25.16 -15.92 -12.29
C HIS A 183 -24.27 -15.77 -11.06
N VAL A 184 -24.80 -16.00 -9.86
CA VAL A 184 -24.09 -15.89 -8.60
C VAL A 184 -24.21 -17.19 -7.79
N THR A 185 -23.18 -17.47 -7.00
CA THR A 185 -23.17 -18.54 -6.01
C THR A 185 -23.85 -18.04 -4.75
N ARG A 186 -24.84 -18.79 -4.25
CA ARG A 186 -25.62 -18.45 -3.05
C ARG A 186 -25.10 -19.21 -1.83
N GLY A 187 -25.02 -18.51 -0.70
CA GLY A 187 -24.62 -19.05 0.60
C GLY A 187 -23.27 -19.76 0.53
N LEU A 188 -22.19 -18.99 0.61
CA LEU A 188 -20.82 -19.47 0.45
C LEU A 188 -20.04 -19.33 1.76
N LYS A 189 -19.40 -20.40 2.20
CA LYS A 189 -18.43 -20.37 3.29
C LYS A 189 -17.06 -20.81 2.77
N LEU A 190 -16.03 -20.03 3.08
CA LEU A 190 -14.66 -20.25 2.59
C LEU A 190 -13.81 -20.89 3.68
N GLY A 191 -13.23 -22.06 3.41
CA GLY A 191 -12.42 -22.82 4.36
C GLY A 191 -13.10 -22.97 5.72
N GLU A 192 -12.32 -22.82 6.79
CA GLU A 192 -12.80 -22.88 8.18
C GLU A 192 -13.36 -21.53 8.69
N THR A 193 -13.67 -20.58 7.80
CA THR A 193 -14.17 -19.28 8.23
C THR A 193 -15.53 -19.39 8.95
N SER A 194 -15.79 -18.48 9.88
CA SER A 194 -17.03 -18.46 10.66
C SER A 194 -18.20 -17.78 9.94
N ILE A 195 -18.00 -17.26 8.73
CA ILE A 195 -19.01 -16.45 8.03
C ILE A 195 -19.49 -17.17 6.77
N TRP A 196 -20.81 -17.14 6.60
CA TRP A 196 -21.47 -17.38 5.33
C TRP A 196 -21.67 -16.06 4.61
N PHE A 197 -21.13 -15.96 3.39
CA PHE A 197 -21.44 -14.90 2.45
C PHE A 197 -22.75 -15.24 1.72
N ASP A 198 -23.63 -14.26 1.61
CA ASP A 198 -24.95 -14.45 1.01
C ASP A 198 -24.84 -14.73 -0.47
N LEU A 199 -24.00 -13.97 -1.18
CA LEU A 199 -23.76 -14.11 -2.60
C LEU A 199 -22.27 -14.05 -2.92
N ALA A 200 -21.86 -14.73 -3.99
CA ALA A 200 -20.49 -14.68 -4.49
C ALA A 200 -20.41 -14.89 -6.00
N TYR A 201 -19.44 -14.28 -6.67
CA TYR A 201 -19.10 -14.60 -8.06
C TYR A 201 -17.63 -14.34 -8.35
N GLU A 202 -17.15 -14.89 -9.45
CA GLU A 202 -15.87 -14.52 -10.04
C GLU A 202 -16.10 -13.45 -11.12
N ASN A 203 -15.30 -12.39 -11.12
CA ASN A 203 -15.17 -11.49 -12.26
C ASN A 203 -13.70 -11.17 -12.53
N GLY A 204 -13.21 -11.51 -13.72
CA GLY A 204 -11.84 -11.21 -14.18
C GLY A 204 -10.75 -11.85 -13.32
N GLY A 205 -11.01 -13.01 -12.70
CA GLY A 205 -10.08 -13.68 -11.79
C GLY A 205 -10.07 -13.13 -10.36
N PHE A 206 -11.01 -12.24 -10.01
CA PHE A 206 -11.24 -11.79 -8.64
C PHE A 206 -12.50 -12.43 -8.05
N LEU A 207 -12.46 -12.74 -6.76
CA LEU A 207 -13.64 -13.16 -6.02
C LEU A 207 -14.39 -11.93 -5.51
N TYR A 208 -15.67 -11.82 -5.84
CA TYR A 208 -16.61 -10.87 -5.23
C TYR A 208 -17.53 -11.64 -4.29
N VAL A 209 -17.72 -11.11 -3.09
CA VAL A 209 -18.63 -11.66 -2.09
C VAL A 209 -19.48 -10.54 -1.51
N LEU A 210 -20.73 -10.86 -1.21
CA LEU A 210 -21.67 -9.94 -0.56
C LEU A 210 -22.13 -10.56 0.75
N LYS A 211 -22.15 -9.74 1.80
CA LYS A 211 -22.71 -10.07 3.11
C LYS A 211 -23.80 -9.06 3.48
N VAL A 212 -24.97 -9.56 3.85
CA VAL A 212 -26.00 -8.78 4.54
C VAL A 212 -25.62 -8.69 6.01
N VAL A 213 -25.60 -7.46 6.53
CA VAL A 213 -25.32 -7.18 7.95
C VAL A 213 -26.51 -6.45 8.55
N ASP A 214 -27.24 -7.15 9.42
CA ASP A 214 -28.42 -6.65 10.13
C ASP A 214 -28.52 -7.30 11.52
N GLY A 215 -29.51 -6.93 12.32
CA GLY A 215 -29.75 -7.48 13.65
C GLY A 215 -29.49 -6.48 14.78
N SER A 216 -29.13 -6.98 15.96
CA SER A 216 -28.76 -6.11 17.07
C SER A 216 -27.42 -5.42 16.79
N ARG A 217 -27.18 -4.30 17.48
CA ARG A 217 -25.92 -3.56 17.33
C ARG A 217 -24.70 -4.41 17.64
N GLU A 218 -24.79 -5.31 18.62
CA GLU A 218 -23.68 -6.18 19.03
C GLU A 218 -23.37 -7.24 17.97
N GLU A 219 -24.40 -7.87 17.41
CA GLU A 219 -24.27 -8.83 16.30
C GLU A 219 -23.62 -8.18 15.09
N MET A 220 -24.14 -7.03 14.64
CA MET A 220 -23.56 -6.30 13.51
C MET A 220 -22.09 -5.91 13.74
N LEU A 221 -21.73 -5.50 14.96
CA LEU A 221 -20.34 -5.18 15.30
C LEU A 221 -19.44 -6.41 15.35
N GLN A 222 -20.00 -7.58 15.67
CA GLN A 222 -19.28 -8.84 15.65
C GLN A 222 -19.08 -9.31 14.20
N GLU A 223 -20.11 -9.28 13.37
CA GLU A 223 -20.02 -9.62 11.94
C GLU A 223 -19.00 -8.75 11.21
N MET A 224 -19.02 -7.43 11.42
CA MET A 224 -18.04 -6.53 10.81
C MET A 224 -16.59 -6.83 11.25
N ARG A 225 -16.41 -7.28 12.50
CA ARG A 225 -15.10 -7.73 13.00
C ARG A 225 -14.66 -9.00 12.30
N ASP A 226 -15.57 -9.97 12.16
CA ASP A 226 -15.29 -11.24 11.51
C ASP A 226 -15.02 -11.05 10.01
N LEU A 227 -15.79 -10.22 9.29
CA LEU A 227 -15.54 -9.90 7.88
C LEU A 227 -14.14 -9.35 7.66
N SER A 228 -13.71 -8.47 8.54
CA SER A 228 -12.39 -7.88 8.46
C SER A 228 -11.27 -8.85 8.84
N ARG A 229 -11.53 -9.82 9.72
CA ARG A 229 -10.60 -10.90 10.02
C ARG A 229 -10.46 -11.81 8.80
N ILE A 230 -11.57 -12.20 8.17
CA ILE A 230 -11.57 -13.02 6.95
C ILE A 230 -10.81 -12.33 5.82
N ASN A 231 -10.99 -11.03 5.63
CA ASN A 231 -10.23 -10.27 4.63
C ASN A 231 -8.71 -10.38 4.84
N ASN A 232 -8.25 -10.48 6.09
CA ASN A 232 -6.84 -10.69 6.43
C ASN A 232 -6.41 -12.16 6.26
N GLU A 233 -7.25 -13.12 6.66
CA GLU A 233 -7.00 -14.56 6.50
C GLU A 233 -6.90 -14.95 5.01
N LEU A 234 -7.71 -14.31 4.18
CA LEU A 234 -7.76 -14.50 2.72
C LEU A 234 -6.95 -13.45 1.95
N ASN A 235 -5.90 -12.89 2.57
CA ASN A 235 -5.12 -11.81 1.96
C ASN A 235 -4.40 -12.20 0.65
N GLU A 236 -4.18 -13.48 0.38
CA GLU A 236 -3.68 -13.92 -0.93
C GLU A 236 -4.77 -13.83 -2.02
N LEU A 237 -5.98 -14.29 -1.70
CA LEU A 237 -7.15 -14.23 -2.60
C LEU A 237 -7.67 -12.80 -2.80
N GLN A 238 -7.59 -11.95 -1.77
CA GLN A 238 -8.09 -10.57 -1.74
C GLN A 238 -9.55 -10.44 -2.22
N PRO A 239 -10.52 -11.11 -1.55
CA PRO A 239 -11.91 -11.04 -1.93
C PRO A 239 -12.43 -9.59 -1.87
N ARG A 240 -13.30 -9.23 -2.82
CA ARG A 240 -14.02 -7.96 -2.87
C ARG A 240 -15.30 -8.11 -2.08
N ILE A 241 -15.24 -7.66 -0.84
CA ILE A 241 -16.36 -7.75 0.10
C ILE A 241 -17.30 -6.56 -0.10
N ALA A 242 -18.57 -6.85 -0.38
CA ALA A 242 -19.68 -5.90 -0.31
C ALA A 242 -20.49 -6.14 0.96
N VAL A 243 -20.90 -5.05 1.60
CA VAL A 243 -21.77 -5.06 2.79
C VAL A 243 -23.08 -4.38 2.45
N LEU A 244 -24.15 -5.16 2.45
CA LEU A 244 -25.53 -4.69 2.27
C LEU A 244 -26.17 -4.49 3.64
N THR A 245 -26.62 -3.27 3.93
CA THR A 245 -27.20 -2.97 5.25
C THR A 245 -28.06 -1.70 5.19
N PRO A 246 -29.13 -1.60 6.01
CA PRO A 246 -29.87 -0.35 6.16
C PRO A 246 -29.21 0.61 7.18
N HIS A 247 -28.16 0.20 7.89
CA HIS A 247 -27.63 0.92 9.05
C HIS A 247 -26.43 1.80 8.71
N GLU A 248 -26.58 3.13 8.88
CA GLU A 248 -25.53 4.11 8.52
C GLU A 248 -24.19 3.88 9.23
N TYR A 249 -24.20 3.44 10.48
CA TYR A 249 -22.94 3.18 11.20
C TYR A 249 -22.20 1.95 10.65
N VAL A 250 -22.93 0.95 10.12
CA VAL A 250 -22.33 -0.22 9.46
C VAL A 250 -21.78 0.20 8.10
N LEU A 251 -22.50 1.04 7.33
CA LEU A 251 -22.00 1.62 6.08
C LEU A 251 -20.72 2.42 6.29
N ALA A 252 -20.68 3.28 7.31
CA ALA A 252 -19.47 4.02 7.68
C ALA A 252 -18.32 3.08 8.03
N ARG A 253 -18.59 2.00 8.77
CA ARG A 253 -17.57 0.99 9.10
C ARG A 253 -17.07 0.23 7.88
N ALA A 254 -17.96 -0.19 7.00
CA ALA A 254 -17.63 -0.89 5.75
C ALA A 254 -16.74 -0.02 4.86
N ARG A 255 -17.09 1.26 4.64
CA ARG A 255 -16.26 2.21 3.88
C ARG A 255 -14.85 2.34 4.46
N ARG A 256 -14.75 2.44 5.80
CA ARG A 256 -13.48 2.51 6.50
C ARG A 256 -12.63 1.24 6.36
N ASP A 257 -13.25 0.07 6.44
CA ASP A 257 -12.60 -1.22 6.22
C ASP A 257 -12.39 -1.52 4.71
N LYS A 258 -12.72 -0.55 3.82
CA LYS A 258 -12.59 -0.59 2.34
C LYS A 258 -13.44 -1.67 1.66
N PHE A 259 -14.59 -1.96 2.27
CA PHE A 259 -15.62 -2.78 1.66
C PHE A 259 -16.56 -1.92 0.80
N ILE A 260 -17.23 -2.55 -0.16
CA ILE A 260 -18.27 -1.91 -0.96
C ILE A 260 -19.51 -1.75 -0.07
N ALA A 261 -19.78 -0.53 0.39
CA ALA A 261 -20.94 -0.24 1.24
C ALA A 261 -22.19 0.03 0.39
N ILE A 262 -23.24 -0.76 0.60
CA ILE A 262 -24.50 -0.70 -0.15
C ILE A 262 -25.66 -0.45 0.83
N ASN A 263 -26.32 0.71 0.73
CA ASN A 263 -27.45 1.06 1.59
C ASN A 263 -28.75 0.46 1.04
N SER A 264 -29.28 -0.57 1.69
CA SER A 264 -30.46 -1.32 1.22
C SER A 264 -31.77 -0.51 1.16
N ARG A 265 -31.84 0.65 1.85
CA ARG A 265 -33.02 1.52 1.88
C ARG A 265 -32.98 2.65 0.85
N SER A 266 -31.82 2.94 0.28
CA SER A 266 -31.65 4.05 -0.65
C SER A 266 -31.80 3.61 -2.11
N LEU A 267 -32.29 4.50 -2.98
CA LEU A 267 -32.35 4.25 -4.43
C LEU A 267 -30.95 3.96 -5.00
N GLN A 268 -29.96 4.80 -4.67
CA GLN A 268 -28.57 4.62 -5.08
C GLN A 268 -27.98 3.27 -4.62
N GLY A 269 -28.35 2.82 -3.41
CA GLY A 269 -27.91 1.52 -2.92
C GLY A 269 -28.56 0.35 -3.65
N ARG A 270 -29.81 0.48 -4.10
CA ARG A 270 -30.45 -0.50 -4.99
C ARG A 270 -29.77 -0.55 -6.35
N GLU A 271 -29.53 0.60 -6.96
CA GLU A 271 -28.78 0.70 -8.23
C GLU A 271 -27.40 0.05 -8.10
N ARG A 272 -26.68 0.34 -7.01
CA ARG A 272 -25.38 -0.26 -6.72
C ARG A 272 -25.44 -1.77 -6.48
N LEU A 273 -26.51 -2.27 -5.84
CA LEU A 273 -26.75 -3.70 -5.70
C LEU A 273 -26.98 -4.34 -7.06
N GLU A 274 -27.79 -3.73 -7.93
CA GLU A 274 -28.02 -4.20 -9.29
C GLU A 274 -26.73 -4.22 -10.12
N GLU A 275 -25.92 -3.17 -10.06
CA GLU A 275 -24.59 -3.14 -10.69
C GLU A 275 -23.71 -4.27 -10.17
N TRP A 276 -23.75 -4.52 -8.85
CA TRP A 276 -23.03 -5.63 -8.23
C TRP A 276 -23.49 -6.99 -8.77
N MET A 277 -24.80 -7.19 -8.87
CA MET A 277 -25.42 -8.40 -9.40
C MET A 277 -25.15 -8.61 -10.90
N ARG A 278 -25.09 -7.53 -11.67
CA ARG A 278 -24.71 -7.54 -13.10
C ARG A 278 -23.22 -7.73 -13.32
N GLN A 279 -22.43 -7.93 -12.25
CA GLN A 279 -20.97 -8.06 -12.31
C GLN A 279 -20.30 -6.86 -12.98
N SER A 280 -20.96 -5.69 -12.93
CA SER A 280 -20.51 -4.43 -13.52
C SER A 280 -19.69 -3.60 -12.53
N VAL A 281 -19.42 -4.16 -11.34
CA VAL A 281 -18.50 -3.53 -10.39
C VAL A 281 -17.13 -3.47 -11.05
N PRO A 282 -16.57 -2.26 -11.18
CA PRO A 282 -15.33 -2.12 -11.87
C PRO A 282 -14.21 -2.74 -11.02
N PRO A 283 -13.24 -3.40 -11.65
CA PRO A 283 -12.21 -4.15 -10.95
C PRO A 283 -11.30 -3.26 -10.10
N PRO A 284 -10.55 -3.86 -9.17
CA PRO A 284 -9.75 -3.12 -8.19
C PRO A 284 -8.79 -2.10 -8.79
N GLY A 285 -8.77 -0.90 -8.23
CA GLY A 285 -7.90 0.18 -8.71
C GLY A 285 -8.36 0.86 -10.00
N SER A 286 -9.49 0.44 -10.58
CA SER A 286 -10.17 1.21 -11.62
C SER A 286 -10.57 2.58 -11.08
N GLN A 287 -10.66 3.57 -11.97
CA GLN A 287 -10.93 4.98 -11.66
C GLN A 287 -12.22 5.23 -10.83
N PHE A 288 -13.08 4.22 -10.70
CA PHE A 288 -14.42 4.28 -10.11
C PHE A 288 -14.49 3.80 -8.63
N GLU A 289 -13.38 3.43 -7.99
CA GLU A 289 -13.41 3.14 -6.53
C GLU A 289 -13.64 4.41 -5.66
N GLN A 290 -13.69 5.61 -6.25
CA GLN A 290 -13.98 6.86 -5.53
C GLN A 290 -15.40 7.34 -5.82
N SER A 291 -16.12 7.74 -4.76
CA SER A 291 -17.46 8.32 -4.81
C SER A 291 -17.62 9.35 -5.94
N PRO A 292 -18.82 9.51 -6.52
CA PRO A 292 -19.14 10.46 -7.60
C PRO A 292 -19.03 11.95 -7.20
N GLN A 293 -18.31 12.28 -6.14
CA GLN A 293 -17.78 13.62 -5.94
C GLN A 293 -16.60 13.82 -6.89
N LEU A 294 -16.94 13.88 -8.18
CA LEU A 294 -16.15 14.48 -9.24
C LEU A 294 -15.70 15.84 -8.72
N ILE A 295 -14.45 15.89 -8.29
CA ILE A 295 -13.73 17.15 -8.20
C ILE A 295 -13.52 17.55 -9.65
N ASP A 296 -14.11 18.69 -10.03
CA ASP A 296 -13.76 19.43 -11.24
C ASP A 296 -12.29 19.83 -11.16
N ILE A 297 -11.40 18.86 -11.41
CA ILE A 297 -10.06 19.18 -11.86
C ILE A 297 -10.28 19.62 -13.30
N PRO A 298 -9.92 20.85 -13.68
CA PRO A 298 -9.97 21.26 -15.06
C PRO A 298 -9.23 20.20 -15.87
N SER A 299 -9.95 19.53 -16.76
CA SER A 299 -9.42 18.61 -17.76
C SER A 299 -8.68 19.39 -18.85
N THR A 300 -7.92 20.41 -18.47
CA THR A 300 -6.83 20.89 -19.30
C THR A 300 -5.81 19.77 -19.31
N THR A 301 -5.96 18.86 -20.28
CA THR A 301 -4.86 18.18 -20.92
C THR A 301 -3.82 19.24 -21.18
N VAL A 302 -2.84 19.36 -20.28
CA VAL A 302 -1.72 20.28 -20.47
C VAL A 302 -0.93 19.65 -21.61
N SER A 303 -1.25 20.05 -22.83
CA SER A 303 -0.58 19.62 -24.05
C SER A 303 0.88 20.08 -24.06
N GLU A 304 1.21 21.09 -23.25
CA GLU A 304 2.56 21.59 -23.07
C GLU A 304 3.22 21.05 -21.79
N PRO A 305 4.46 20.55 -21.86
CA PRO A 305 5.23 20.13 -20.70
C PRO A 305 5.34 21.26 -19.66
N ILE A 306 4.85 21.03 -18.43
CA ILE A 306 5.11 21.96 -17.33
C ILE A 306 6.57 21.80 -16.93
N SER A 307 7.31 22.91 -16.92
CA SER A 307 8.71 22.95 -16.54
C SER A 307 8.90 23.85 -15.31
N VAL A 308 9.28 23.27 -14.18
CA VAL A 308 9.46 24.02 -12.93
C VAL A 308 10.85 23.77 -12.35
N THR A 309 11.43 24.77 -11.71
CA THR A 309 12.72 24.71 -11.03
C THR A 309 12.50 24.26 -9.59
N GLY A 310 13.28 23.30 -9.10
CA GLY A 310 13.22 22.84 -7.71
C GLY A 310 14.29 23.48 -6.82
N LYS A 311 14.58 22.85 -5.67
CA LYS A 311 15.57 23.33 -4.69
C LYS A 311 17.03 23.26 -5.19
N GLY A 312 17.25 22.72 -6.39
CA GLY A 312 18.57 22.44 -6.94
C GLY A 312 18.86 20.94 -6.98
N GLY A 313 19.90 20.52 -7.69
CA GLY A 313 20.26 19.11 -7.83
C GLY A 313 21.49 19.00 -8.72
N ASN A 314 22.38 18.08 -8.39
CA ASN A 314 23.67 17.93 -9.08
C ASN A 314 23.88 16.52 -9.66
N GLY A 315 22.92 15.61 -9.44
CA GLY A 315 22.95 14.27 -10.00
C GLY A 315 22.65 14.24 -11.51
N PRO A 316 22.92 13.11 -12.18
CA PRO A 316 22.52 12.88 -13.56
C PRO A 316 21.01 13.04 -13.74
N PRO A 317 20.52 13.27 -14.98
CA PRO A 317 19.09 13.35 -15.21
C PRO A 317 18.39 12.04 -14.85
N LEU A 318 17.16 12.17 -14.37
CA LEU A 318 16.34 11.06 -13.91
C LEU A 318 15.03 11.01 -14.70
N VAL A 319 14.65 9.83 -15.17
CA VAL A 319 13.30 9.55 -15.63
C VAL A 319 12.60 8.69 -14.59
N VAL A 320 11.39 9.09 -14.22
CA VAL A 320 10.60 8.40 -13.21
C VAL A 320 9.11 8.60 -13.49
N CYS A 321 8.30 7.60 -13.17
CA CYS A 321 6.84 7.76 -13.20
C CYS A 321 6.32 8.25 -11.84
N LEU A 322 5.11 8.79 -11.83
CA LEU A 322 4.34 9.06 -10.62
C LEU A 322 3.24 8.02 -10.52
N GLY A 323 3.27 7.25 -9.42
CA GLY A 323 2.18 6.33 -9.09
C GLY A 323 1.17 6.95 -8.14
N ASN A 324 0.13 6.17 -7.81
CA ASN A 324 -0.86 6.54 -6.78
C ASN A 324 -0.27 6.81 -5.38
N ASP A 325 0.95 6.32 -5.14
CA ASP A 325 1.71 6.58 -3.92
C ASP A 325 2.92 7.45 -4.27
N ALA A 326 2.78 8.76 -4.10
CA ALA A 326 3.80 9.76 -4.43
C ALA A 326 5.08 9.59 -3.60
N SER A 327 5.02 8.87 -2.46
CA SER A 327 6.16 8.75 -1.56
C SER A 327 7.39 8.16 -2.23
N VAL A 328 7.23 7.19 -3.14
CA VAL A 328 8.37 6.56 -3.82
C VAL A 328 9.01 7.50 -4.83
N THR A 329 8.19 8.27 -5.56
CA THR A 329 8.69 9.29 -6.48
C THR A 329 9.47 10.37 -5.71
N LEU A 330 8.99 10.79 -4.53
CA LEU A 330 9.73 11.72 -3.67
C LEU A 330 11.07 11.12 -3.22
N VAL A 331 11.07 9.88 -2.70
CA VAL A 331 12.31 9.21 -2.27
C VAL A 331 13.29 9.06 -3.42
N SER A 332 12.81 8.80 -4.63
CA SER A 332 13.64 8.76 -5.85
C SER A 332 14.33 10.09 -6.11
N LEU A 333 13.58 11.19 -6.11
CA LEU A 333 14.12 12.54 -6.31
C LEU A 333 15.12 12.92 -5.21
N TYR A 334 14.81 12.63 -3.94
CA TYR A 334 15.70 12.88 -2.80
C TYR A 334 16.99 12.06 -2.85
N THR A 335 16.91 10.81 -3.29
CA THR A 335 18.05 9.90 -3.36
C THR A 335 18.97 10.23 -4.54
N HIS A 336 18.41 10.49 -5.72
CA HIS A 336 19.19 10.72 -6.94
C HIS A 336 19.64 12.17 -7.12
N LYS A 337 18.94 13.12 -6.48
CA LYS A 337 19.19 14.58 -6.54
C LYS A 337 19.42 15.11 -7.95
N PRO A 338 18.55 14.77 -8.92
CA PRO A 338 18.85 15.00 -10.33
C PRO A 338 18.91 16.49 -10.68
N ARG A 339 19.83 16.88 -11.56
CA ARG A 339 19.82 18.24 -12.14
C ARG A 339 18.58 18.48 -13.02
N HIS A 340 18.04 17.42 -13.62
CA HIS A 340 16.84 17.46 -14.44
C HIS A 340 16.06 16.15 -14.25
N ALA A 341 14.78 16.21 -13.93
CA ALA A 341 13.90 15.06 -13.85
C ALA A 341 12.78 15.13 -14.90
N PHE A 342 12.56 14.03 -15.61
CA PHE A 342 11.40 13.80 -16.47
C PHE A 342 10.40 12.96 -15.69
N LEU A 343 9.34 13.61 -15.21
CA LEU A 343 8.34 13.00 -14.34
C LEU A 343 7.09 12.68 -15.15
N PHE A 344 6.92 11.41 -15.49
CA PHE A 344 5.74 10.92 -16.19
C PHE A 344 4.59 10.69 -15.22
N TYR A 345 3.36 11.03 -15.60
CA TYR A 345 2.19 10.77 -14.76
C TYR A 345 1.00 10.35 -15.62
N ASP A 346 0.15 9.47 -15.07
CA ASP A 346 -1.07 9.04 -15.75
C ASP A 346 -2.11 10.18 -15.70
N ILE A 347 -2.38 10.77 -16.86
CA ILE A 347 -3.32 11.89 -17.00
C ILE A 347 -4.77 11.47 -16.73
N ASN A 348 -5.07 10.17 -16.84
CA ASN A 348 -6.42 9.66 -16.72
C ASN A 348 -6.76 9.26 -15.28
N THR A 349 -5.78 9.11 -14.39
CA THR A 349 -6.03 8.69 -13.00
C THR A 349 -6.07 9.91 -12.08
N PRO A 350 -7.24 10.34 -11.55
CA PRO A 350 -7.38 11.60 -10.81
C PRO A 350 -6.48 11.70 -9.58
N THR A 351 -6.25 10.59 -8.87
CA THR A 351 -5.34 10.56 -7.71
C THR A 351 -3.89 10.82 -8.10
N VAL A 352 -3.46 10.33 -9.28
CA VAL A 352 -2.11 10.59 -9.81
C VAL A 352 -1.97 12.04 -10.24
N VAL A 353 -2.98 12.60 -10.92
CA VAL A 353 -3.00 14.02 -11.30
C VAL A 353 -2.90 14.93 -10.07
N LYS A 354 -3.69 14.67 -9.03
CA LYS A 354 -3.60 15.40 -7.75
C LYS A 354 -2.24 15.29 -7.10
N ALA A 355 -1.66 14.08 -7.08
CA ALA A 355 -0.31 13.87 -6.55
C ALA A 355 0.75 14.65 -7.35
N ALA A 356 0.59 14.76 -8.67
CA ALA A 356 1.51 15.54 -9.52
C ALA A 356 1.47 17.02 -9.14
N HIS A 357 0.27 17.60 -9.01
CA HIS A 357 0.13 19.00 -8.60
C HIS A 357 0.73 19.26 -7.22
N ARG A 358 0.43 18.41 -6.22
CA ARG A 358 1.01 18.55 -4.86
C ARG A 358 2.53 18.50 -4.86
N LEU A 359 3.12 17.63 -5.69
CA LEU A 359 4.58 17.57 -5.84
C LEU A 359 5.13 18.86 -6.44
N ILE A 360 4.45 19.41 -7.45
CA ILE A 360 4.84 20.69 -8.06
C ILE A 360 4.71 21.85 -7.07
N ASP A 361 3.66 21.89 -6.25
CA ASP A 361 3.49 22.92 -5.21
C ASP A 361 4.67 22.93 -4.22
N GLN A 362 5.22 21.75 -3.93
CA GLN A 362 6.36 21.56 -3.01
C GLN A 362 7.72 21.49 -3.72
N ILE A 363 7.79 21.79 -5.02
CA ILE A 363 9.02 21.54 -5.80
C ILE A 363 10.24 22.31 -5.27
N ASN A 364 10.01 23.50 -4.70
CA ASN A 364 11.05 24.33 -4.09
C ASN A 364 11.66 23.71 -2.82
N GLN A 365 11.04 22.68 -2.25
CA GLN A 365 11.59 21.89 -1.13
C GLN A 365 12.33 20.64 -1.59
N ILE A 366 12.10 20.19 -2.83
CA ILE A 366 12.61 18.91 -3.35
C ILE A 366 13.99 19.14 -4.01
N PRO A 367 15.01 18.31 -3.72
CA PRO A 367 16.37 18.46 -4.25
C PRO A 367 16.46 18.00 -5.71
N VAL A 368 15.75 18.69 -6.60
CA VAL A 368 15.85 18.57 -8.05
C VAL A 368 16.15 19.93 -8.67
N GLY A 369 16.99 19.96 -9.71
CA GLY A 369 17.30 21.20 -10.43
C GLY A 369 16.09 21.69 -11.23
N ARG A 370 15.66 20.90 -12.21
CA ARG A 370 14.47 21.17 -13.04
C ARG A 370 13.59 19.92 -13.13
N VAL A 371 12.28 20.09 -13.13
CA VAL A 371 11.31 19.02 -13.43
C VAL A 371 10.54 19.36 -14.70
N ALA A 372 10.50 18.40 -15.62
CA ALA A 372 9.56 18.37 -16.73
C ALA A 372 8.44 17.37 -16.40
N LEU A 373 7.23 17.86 -16.17
CA LEU A 373 6.05 17.04 -15.94
C LEU A 373 5.45 16.64 -17.29
N LEU A 374 5.30 15.33 -17.53
CA LEU A 374 4.93 14.76 -18.83
C LEU A 374 3.74 13.81 -18.69
N GLY A 375 2.67 14.09 -19.42
CA GLY A 375 1.51 13.22 -19.45
C GLY A 375 1.80 11.88 -20.16
N THR A 376 1.30 10.80 -19.59
CA THR A 376 1.19 9.49 -20.22
C THR A 376 -0.10 8.82 -19.72
N ASP A 377 -0.27 7.54 -19.98
CA ASP A 377 -1.35 6.74 -19.41
C ASP A 377 -0.82 5.67 -18.44
N ILE A 378 -1.72 4.86 -17.91
CA ILE A 378 -1.38 3.79 -16.98
C ILE A 378 -0.47 2.70 -17.60
N LEU A 379 -0.42 2.62 -18.93
CA LEU A 379 0.41 1.67 -19.68
C LEU A 379 1.79 2.23 -20.01
N GLY A 380 2.00 3.54 -19.89
CA GLY A 380 3.25 4.22 -20.27
C GLY A 380 3.38 4.47 -21.77
N ARG A 381 2.27 4.49 -22.51
CA ARG A 381 2.29 4.73 -23.96
C ARG A 381 2.91 6.09 -24.26
N GLY A 382 3.81 6.12 -25.24
CA GLY A 382 4.48 7.35 -25.70
C GLY A 382 5.67 7.83 -24.85
N ILE A 383 6.04 7.15 -23.76
CA ILE A 383 7.22 7.51 -22.94
C ILE A 383 8.48 7.56 -23.80
N ALA A 384 8.76 6.50 -24.58
CA ALA A 384 9.97 6.38 -25.36
C ALA A 384 10.10 7.45 -26.45
N SER A 385 9.04 7.69 -27.22
CA SER A 385 9.03 8.72 -28.27
C SER A 385 9.14 10.15 -27.69
N THR A 386 8.46 10.42 -26.58
CA THR A 386 8.56 11.70 -25.88
C THR A 386 9.99 11.97 -25.42
N LEU A 387 10.66 10.97 -24.84
CA LEU A 387 12.05 11.12 -24.40
C LEU A 387 13.01 11.25 -25.58
N ALA A 388 12.84 10.48 -26.65
CA ALA A 388 13.68 10.57 -27.84
C ALA A 388 13.68 12.00 -28.42
N SER A 389 12.52 12.67 -28.47
CA SER A 389 12.43 14.07 -28.92
C SER A 389 13.14 15.06 -27.98
N LYS A 390 13.13 14.80 -26.67
CA LYS A 390 13.70 15.69 -25.64
C LYS A 390 15.18 15.47 -25.35
N LEU A 391 15.67 14.26 -25.60
CA LEU A 391 17.03 13.80 -25.28
C LEU A 391 17.90 13.59 -26.51
N SER A 392 17.44 14.00 -27.70
CA SER A 392 18.10 13.78 -29.01
C SER A 392 19.58 14.20 -29.07
N ASN A 393 20.10 14.98 -28.11
CA ASN A 393 21.49 15.42 -28.01
C ASN A 393 22.19 15.10 -26.68
N ALA A 394 21.56 14.35 -25.76
CA ALA A 394 22.12 14.08 -24.44
C ALA A 394 23.22 12.99 -24.51
N ARG A 395 24.49 13.39 -24.38
CA ARG A 395 25.63 12.45 -24.25
C ARG A 395 25.82 11.88 -22.84
N GLU A 396 25.04 12.38 -21.88
CA GLU A 396 25.16 12.02 -20.47
C GLU A 396 24.37 10.76 -20.11
N PRO A 397 24.85 9.94 -19.17
CA PRO A 397 24.14 8.75 -18.72
C PRO A 397 22.83 9.15 -18.02
N LEU A 398 21.71 8.72 -18.60
CA LEU A 398 20.37 8.89 -18.06
C LEU A 398 20.10 7.86 -16.98
N ARG A 399 19.50 8.26 -15.85
CA ARG A 399 19.00 7.33 -14.85
C ARG A 399 17.51 7.12 -15.02
N VAL A 400 17.05 5.91 -14.78
CA VAL A 400 15.64 5.52 -14.82
C VAL A 400 15.33 4.79 -13.53
N ASP A 401 14.42 5.34 -12.72
CA ASP A 401 13.92 4.63 -11.55
C ASP A 401 12.58 3.97 -11.87
N ILE A 402 12.56 2.65 -11.81
CA ILE A 402 11.40 1.83 -12.14
C ILE A 402 10.45 1.61 -10.97
N THR A 403 10.81 2.01 -9.75
CA THR A 403 10.03 1.70 -8.54
C THR A 403 8.67 2.41 -8.51
N PRO A 404 8.60 3.69 -8.89
CA PRO A 404 7.33 4.40 -9.00
C PRO A 404 6.54 4.05 -10.27
N GLY A 405 5.23 4.30 -10.23
CA GLY A 405 4.34 4.03 -11.35
C GLY A 405 3.85 2.58 -11.42
N THR A 406 3.32 2.19 -12.57
CA THR A 406 2.85 0.83 -12.83
C THR A 406 3.96 -0.04 -13.42
N LYS A 407 3.76 -1.36 -13.42
CA LYS A 407 4.70 -2.29 -14.07
C LYS A 407 4.74 -2.11 -15.59
N ALA A 408 3.60 -1.75 -16.20
CA ALA A 408 3.55 -1.44 -17.62
C ALA A 408 4.42 -0.22 -17.96
N GLN A 409 4.30 0.86 -17.18
CA GLN A 409 5.17 2.03 -17.30
C GLN A 409 6.65 1.67 -17.08
N ALA A 410 6.96 0.82 -16.08
CA ALA A 410 8.32 0.35 -15.85
C ALA A 410 8.88 -0.45 -17.05
N CYS A 411 8.06 -1.27 -17.72
CA CYS A 411 8.44 -1.98 -18.95
C CYS A 411 8.72 -1.04 -20.13
N GLU A 412 8.06 0.11 -20.22
CA GLU A 412 8.38 1.12 -21.24
C GLU A 412 9.65 1.90 -20.90
N LEU A 413 9.84 2.25 -19.63
CA LEU A 413 11.01 2.97 -19.15
C LEU A 413 12.33 2.21 -19.40
N ILE A 414 12.34 0.89 -19.27
CA ILE A 414 13.56 0.09 -19.41
C ILE A 414 14.06 -0.02 -20.86
N ARG A 415 13.24 0.40 -21.83
CA ARG A 415 13.57 0.40 -23.26
C ARG A 415 14.36 1.64 -23.67
N ILE A 416 14.52 2.61 -22.77
CA ILE A 416 15.30 3.81 -23.05
C ILE A 416 16.77 3.38 -23.28
N PRO A 417 17.34 3.63 -24.47
CA PRO A 417 18.69 3.20 -24.78
C PRO A 417 19.72 3.83 -23.83
N ASN A 418 20.75 3.06 -23.46
CA ASN A 418 21.88 3.51 -22.64
C ASN A 418 21.51 4.06 -21.23
N ALA A 419 20.31 3.77 -20.73
CA ALA A 419 19.89 4.19 -19.41
C ALA A 419 20.46 3.30 -18.28
N GLU A 420 20.86 3.91 -17.17
CA GLU A 420 21.08 3.22 -15.91
C GLU A 420 19.73 2.95 -15.26
N ILE A 421 19.37 1.67 -15.09
CA ILE A 421 18.10 1.28 -14.47
C ILE A 421 18.30 1.11 -12.97
N TRP A 422 17.47 1.77 -12.17
CA TRP A 422 17.55 1.83 -10.72
C TRP A 422 16.23 1.36 -10.06
N GLU A 423 16.34 0.89 -8.83
CA GLU A 423 15.22 0.55 -7.95
C GLU A 423 15.48 1.00 -6.51
N ILE A 424 14.46 1.60 -5.88
CA ILE A 424 14.40 1.98 -4.48
C ILE A 424 13.96 0.78 -3.64
N SER A 425 14.90 0.24 -2.87
CA SER A 425 14.64 -0.79 -1.89
C SER A 425 14.50 -0.16 -0.50
N GLY A 426 13.27 0.14 -0.11
CA GLY A 426 12.97 0.70 1.22
C GLY A 426 13.49 -0.20 2.35
N ASP A 427 13.52 -1.51 2.11
CA ASP A 427 13.93 -2.53 3.06
C ASP A 427 15.42 -2.49 3.35
N THR A 428 16.26 -2.43 2.32
CA THR A 428 17.70 -2.24 2.51
C THR A 428 18.06 -0.81 2.87
N GLY A 429 17.15 0.15 2.64
CA GLY A 429 17.45 1.57 2.76
C GLY A 429 18.40 2.04 1.67
N ARG A 430 18.38 1.40 0.50
CA ARG A 430 19.26 1.71 -0.64
C ARG A 430 18.52 1.80 -1.97
N ALA A 431 19.07 2.56 -2.91
CA ALA A 431 18.76 2.47 -4.32
C ALA A 431 19.79 1.58 -5.02
N ASN A 432 19.32 0.55 -5.72
CA ASN A 432 20.16 -0.45 -6.37
C ASN A 432 20.10 -0.30 -7.88
N ARG A 433 21.25 -0.45 -8.55
CA ARG A 433 21.33 -0.41 -10.00
C ARG A 433 21.03 -1.79 -10.56
N ILE A 434 19.91 -1.93 -11.27
CA ILE A 434 19.48 -3.20 -11.91
C ILE A 434 20.33 -3.51 -13.14
N SER A 435 20.74 -2.48 -13.90
CA SER A 435 21.57 -2.67 -15.11
C SER A 435 22.97 -3.20 -14.82
N ASP A 436 23.44 -3.01 -13.61
CA ASP A 436 24.71 -3.53 -13.12
C ASP A 436 24.54 -3.84 -11.62
N PRO A 437 24.05 -5.05 -11.29
CA PRO A 437 23.81 -5.45 -9.90
C PRO A 437 25.09 -5.46 -9.04
N SER A 438 26.27 -5.51 -9.66
CA SER A 438 27.56 -5.41 -8.96
C SER A 438 27.97 -3.97 -8.66
N GLY A 439 27.28 -3.00 -9.26
CA GLY A 439 27.56 -1.58 -9.14
C GLY A 439 27.25 -1.00 -7.76
N LYS A 440 27.78 0.18 -7.51
CA LYS A 440 27.58 0.90 -6.24
C LYS A 440 26.12 1.33 -6.08
N SER A 441 25.47 0.83 -5.04
CA SER A 441 24.15 1.30 -4.60
C SER A 441 24.25 2.64 -3.86
N LEU A 442 23.17 3.43 -3.92
CA LEU A 442 23.06 4.72 -3.21
C LEU A 442 22.32 4.53 -1.88
N PRO A 443 22.70 5.20 -0.79
CA PRO A 443 21.85 5.25 0.40
C PRO A 443 20.56 6.02 0.08
N LEU A 444 19.40 5.54 0.57
CA LEU A 444 18.17 6.29 0.39
C LEU A 444 18.19 7.58 1.20
N GLU A 445 17.71 8.64 0.58
CA GLU A 445 17.37 9.89 1.23
C GLU A 445 15.86 10.12 1.11
N VAL A 446 15.27 10.75 2.12
CA VAL A 446 13.83 10.97 2.21
C VAL A 446 13.53 12.43 2.55
N PRO A 447 12.36 12.96 2.19
CA PRO A 447 11.91 14.29 2.61
C PRO A 447 11.77 14.43 4.12
N ASP A 448 11.67 15.68 4.58
CA ASP A 448 11.18 15.99 5.92
C ASP A 448 9.70 15.56 6.09
N ILE A 449 9.22 15.51 7.34
CA ILE A 449 7.88 15.02 7.67
C ILE A 449 6.78 15.82 6.95
N LEU A 450 6.91 17.14 6.86
CA LEU A 450 5.86 17.99 6.33
C LEU A 450 5.79 17.91 4.80
N THR A 451 6.94 17.92 4.13
CA THR A 451 7.00 17.69 2.67
C THR A 451 6.43 16.32 2.31
N GLN A 452 6.77 15.27 3.07
CA GLN A 452 6.21 13.93 2.88
C GLN A 452 4.68 13.94 3.06
N ALA A 453 4.20 14.52 4.17
CA ALA A 453 2.79 14.55 4.52
C ALA A 453 1.95 15.34 3.50
N TYR A 454 2.47 16.45 3.00
CA TYR A 454 1.79 17.28 2.00
C TYR A 454 1.69 16.57 0.65
N CYS A 455 2.83 16.10 0.13
CA CYS A 455 2.86 15.50 -1.20
C CYS A 455 2.05 14.20 -1.29
N VAL A 456 1.96 13.44 -0.20
CA VAL A 456 1.22 12.17 -0.17
C VAL A 456 -0.23 12.37 0.28
N GLY A 457 -0.44 12.96 1.46
CA GLY A 457 -1.78 13.13 2.05
C GLY A 457 -2.57 14.31 1.50
N GLY A 458 -1.89 15.42 1.18
CA GLY A 458 -2.51 16.66 0.72
C GLY A 458 -2.28 17.82 1.69
N GLU A 459 -3.02 18.90 1.47
CA GLU A 459 -2.89 20.12 2.26
C GLU A 459 -3.02 19.86 3.76
N LEU A 460 -2.18 20.56 4.54
CA LEU A 460 -2.14 20.43 5.99
C LEU A 460 -2.89 21.60 6.60
N GLN A 461 -3.92 21.32 7.39
CA GLN A 461 -4.65 22.32 8.16
C GLN A 461 -3.83 22.82 9.36
N ASP A 462 -3.07 21.92 9.99
CA ASP A 462 -2.16 22.21 11.10
C ASP A 462 -0.87 21.40 10.90
N ILE A 463 0.26 22.11 10.84
CA ILE A 463 1.59 21.51 10.68
C ILE A 463 2.13 20.89 11.98
N GLY A 464 1.39 21.06 13.08
CA GLY A 464 1.75 20.55 14.39
C GLY A 464 2.91 21.29 15.04
N GLY A 465 3.01 21.15 16.36
CA GLY A 465 4.13 21.70 17.11
C GLY A 465 5.42 20.91 16.88
N ASN A 466 6.56 21.59 16.91
CA ASN A 466 7.86 20.94 17.01
C ASN A 466 8.20 20.76 18.49
N LEU A 467 9.03 19.78 18.84
CA LEU A 467 9.45 19.58 20.23
C LEU A 467 10.53 20.54 20.71
N ARG A 468 10.96 21.53 19.89
CA ARG A 468 12.01 22.48 20.31
C ARG A 468 11.54 23.30 21.52
N GLU A 469 10.25 23.61 21.58
CA GLU A 469 9.64 24.31 22.72
C GLU A 469 9.70 23.53 24.05
N PHE A 470 9.97 22.21 23.99
CA PHE A 470 10.09 21.34 25.16
C PHE A 470 11.52 20.83 25.40
N GLU A 471 12.52 21.29 24.64
CA GLU A 471 13.92 20.84 24.81
C GLU A 471 14.47 21.17 26.20
N GLU A 472 14.07 22.31 26.77
CA GLU A 472 14.44 22.73 28.12
C GLU A 472 13.76 21.88 29.21
N GLN A 473 12.64 21.21 28.88
CA GLN A 473 11.86 20.37 29.80
C GLN A 473 12.13 18.86 29.61
N LYS A 474 13.15 18.48 28.84
CA LYS A 474 13.42 17.06 28.48
C LYS A 474 13.56 16.14 29.70
N ASP A 475 14.22 16.61 30.76
CA ASP A 475 14.50 15.81 31.96
C ASP A 475 13.22 15.64 32.79
N PHE A 476 12.40 16.69 32.88
CA PHE A 476 11.06 16.66 33.44
C PHE A 476 10.16 15.66 32.69
N LEU A 477 10.07 15.77 31.36
CA LEU A 477 9.23 14.88 30.54
C LEU A 477 9.71 13.42 30.61
N GLY A 478 11.02 13.20 30.66
CA GLY A 478 11.61 11.88 30.86
C GLY A 478 11.25 11.28 32.22
N LEU A 479 11.37 12.05 33.31
CA LEU A 479 11.02 11.60 34.65
C LEU A 479 9.50 11.38 34.80
N LEU A 480 8.68 12.24 34.19
CA LEU A 480 7.24 12.12 34.17
C LEU A 480 6.76 10.87 33.42
N THR A 481 7.40 10.52 32.31
CA THR A 481 7.13 9.27 31.58
C THR A 481 7.43 8.04 32.44
N GLN A 482 8.54 8.07 33.19
CA GLN A 482 8.91 7.00 34.13
C GLN A 482 7.92 6.89 35.29
N PHE A 483 7.51 8.03 35.87
CA PHE A 483 6.51 8.08 36.93
C PHE A 483 5.18 7.47 36.44
N TYR A 484 4.67 7.89 35.28
CA TYR A 484 3.43 7.35 34.74
C TYR A 484 3.53 5.87 34.38
N SER A 485 4.64 5.41 33.80
CA SER A 485 4.89 3.99 33.51
C SER A 485 4.76 3.13 34.79
N ARG A 486 5.33 3.62 35.90
CA ARG A 486 5.21 2.98 37.22
C ARG A 486 3.79 3.02 37.76
N TYR A 487 3.20 4.22 37.81
CA TYR A 487 1.85 4.44 38.33
C TYR A 487 0.79 3.58 37.62
N VAL A 488 0.81 3.54 36.28
CA VAL A 488 -0.19 2.76 35.51
C VAL A 488 -0.01 1.26 35.67
N ARG A 489 1.22 0.79 35.94
CA ARG A 489 1.51 -0.62 36.23
C ARG A 489 1.01 -1.03 37.60
N GLU A 490 1.23 -0.20 38.62
CA GLU A 490 0.80 -0.47 40.00
C GLU A 490 -0.73 -0.43 40.14
N ASN A 491 -1.38 0.46 39.39
CA ASN A 491 -2.82 0.70 39.50
C ASN A 491 -3.66 0.10 38.35
N GLU A 492 -3.04 -0.69 37.46
CA GLU A 492 -3.63 -1.20 36.20
C GLU A 492 -4.43 -0.12 35.41
N CYS A 493 -3.95 1.12 35.43
CA CYS A 493 -4.71 2.28 34.97
C CYS A 493 -4.66 2.41 33.45
N LYS A 494 -5.83 2.28 32.80
CA LYS A 494 -5.98 2.42 31.33
C LYS A 494 -6.01 3.87 30.83
N SER A 495 -5.94 4.85 31.72
CA SER A 495 -6.00 6.28 31.38
C SER A 495 -5.00 7.07 32.21
N ILE A 496 -4.43 8.10 31.60
CA ILE A 496 -3.59 9.09 32.28
C ILE A 496 -4.42 10.34 32.47
N ARG A 497 -4.41 10.87 33.69
CA ARG A 497 -4.95 12.19 34.00
C ARG A 497 -3.84 12.97 34.69
N LEU A 498 -3.70 14.25 34.35
CA LEU A 498 -2.88 15.18 35.11
C LEU A 498 -3.65 15.54 36.38
N THR A 499 -3.39 14.80 37.46
CA THR A 499 -3.88 15.05 38.81
C THR A 499 -2.77 14.81 39.81
N ASN A 500 -2.97 15.18 41.08
CA ASN A 500 -2.08 14.75 42.15
C ASN A 500 -2.15 13.23 42.27
N LEU A 501 -1.00 12.55 42.16
CA LEU A 501 -0.90 11.09 42.14
C LEU A 501 0.28 10.65 42.99
N ASP A 502 0.17 9.47 43.57
CA ASP A 502 1.24 8.81 44.30
C ASP A 502 1.44 7.39 43.77
N CYS A 503 2.69 6.95 43.74
CA CYS A 503 3.07 5.57 43.45
C CYS A 503 4.24 5.17 44.35
N GLN A 504 4.66 3.90 44.30
CA GLN A 504 5.77 3.46 45.12
C GLN A 504 7.05 4.24 44.77
N GLY A 505 7.56 4.97 45.77
CA GLY A 505 8.80 5.74 45.66
C GLY A 505 8.70 7.01 44.80
N GLY A 506 7.49 7.52 44.54
CA GLY A 506 7.32 8.75 43.77
C GLY A 506 5.97 9.44 43.97
N SER A 507 5.93 10.72 43.61
CA SER A 507 4.75 11.56 43.67
C SER A 507 4.70 12.51 42.46
N LEU A 508 3.47 12.83 42.05
CA LEU A 508 3.16 13.89 41.09
C LEU A 508 2.29 14.92 41.81
N ARG A 509 2.67 16.19 41.75
CA ARG A 509 1.94 17.31 42.33
C ARG A 509 1.74 18.39 41.28
N ILE A 510 0.52 18.93 41.21
CA ILE A 510 0.13 20.01 40.31
C ILE A 510 -0.28 21.19 41.20
N PHE A 511 0.37 22.33 40.97
CA PHE A 511 0.14 23.55 41.71
C PHE A 511 -0.85 24.47 40.97
N ASN A 512 -1.41 25.45 41.69
CA ASN A 512 -2.45 26.35 41.16
C ASN A 512 -1.97 27.24 40.01
N ASP A 513 -0.66 27.49 39.93
CA ASP A 513 0.00 28.21 38.84
C ASP A 513 0.23 27.34 37.59
N GLY A 514 -0.17 26.06 37.64
CA GLY A 514 0.01 25.09 36.56
C GLY A 514 1.38 24.42 36.53
N GLN A 515 2.26 24.72 37.48
CA GLN A 515 3.53 24.01 37.64
C GLN A 515 3.27 22.57 38.09
N ILE A 516 4.06 21.66 37.55
CA ILE A 516 3.99 20.23 37.82
C ILE A 516 5.32 19.79 38.41
N GLU A 517 5.28 19.26 39.61
CA GLU A 517 6.41 18.62 40.28
C GLU A 517 6.28 17.11 40.16
N VAL A 518 7.33 16.45 39.68
CA VAL A 518 7.45 14.99 39.67
C VAL A 518 8.66 14.53 40.46
N LYS A 519 8.44 13.61 41.39
CA LYS A 519 9.46 12.95 42.20
C LYS A 519 9.39 11.44 41.97
N LEU A 520 10.54 10.80 41.75
CA LEU A 520 10.63 9.35 41.58
C LEU A 520 12.03 8.83 41.93
N ASN A 521 12.12 7.87 42.85
CA ASN A 521 13.38 7.26 43.32
C ASN A 521 14.45 8.30 43.69
N GLY A 522 14.07 9.34 44.43
CA GLY A 522 14.98 10.41 44.86
C GLY A 522 15.33 11.45 43.79
N LYS A 523 14.90 11.26 42.52
CA LYS A 523 14.98 12.31 41.49
C LYS A 523 13.80 13.24 41.60
N HIS A 524 14.02 14.51 41.28
CA HIS A 524 13.02 15.57 41.32
C HIS A 524 13.19 16.46 40.08
N GLN A 525 12.09 16.72 39.38
CA GLN A 525 12.02 17.67 38.27
C GLN A 525 10.72 18.48 38.35
N ASN A 526 10.76 19.69 37.81
CA ASN A 526 9.60 20.57 37.67
C ASN A 526 9.41 20.92 36.19
N GLY A 527 8.16 21.10 35.77
CA GLY A 527 7.81 21.54 34.42
C GLY A 527 6.36 21.98 34.34
N PHE A 528 5.86 22.22 33.13
CA PHE A 528 4.48 22.59 32.90
C PHE A 528 4.01 22.14 31.52
N PHE A 529 2.68 22.02 31.35
CA PHE A 529 2.07 21.86 30.02
C PHE A 529 1.22 23.10 29.69
N PRO A 530 1.32 23.64 28.47
CA PRO A 530 0.47 24.76 28.05
C PRO A 530 -1.01 24.36 27.97
N ARG A 531 -1.31 23.07 27.81
CA ARG A 531 -2.66 22.50 27.89
C ARG A 531 -2.65 21.31 28.82
N GLN A 532 -3.42 21.36 29.90
CA GLN A 532 -3.44 20.31 30.93
C GLN A 532 -4.59 19.30 30.77
N PHE A 533 -5.51 19.53 29.82
CA PHE A 533 -6.69 18.70 29.61
C PHE A 533 -6.57 17.82 28.36
N GLY A 534 -7.38 16.76 28.31
CA GLY A 534 -7.48 15.87 27.15
C GLY A 534 -6.29 14.93 26.97
N GLY A 535 -6.02 14.56 25.72
CA GLY A 535 -4.92 13.66 25.34
C GLY A 535 -3.55 14.34 25.24
N TYR A 536 -3.51 15.67 25.16
CA TYR A 536 -2.31 16.45 24.85
C TYR A 536 -1.08 16.13 25.72
N PRO A 537 -1.17 16.07 27.07
CA PRO A 537 -0.01 15.72 27.89
C PRO A 537 0.58 14.35 27.54
N PHE A 538 -0.29 13.38 27.23
CA PHE A 538 0.14 12.04 26.86
C PHE A 538 0.85 12.05 25.50
N GLU A 539 0.34 12.81 24.53
CA GLU A 539 0.96 12.98 23.22
C GLU A 539 2.35 13.60 23.31
N ILE A 540 2.53 14.63 24.15
CA ILE A 540 3.84 15.25 24.38
C ILE A 540 4.83 14.29 25.04
N LEU A 541 4.39 13.49 26.02
CA LEU A 541 5.24 12.46 26.62
C LEU A 541 5.69 11.42 25.58
N VAL A 542 4.77 10.98 24.72
CA VAL A 542 5.07 10.05 23.62
C VAL A 542 6.05 10.69 22.64
N ALA A 543 5.78 11.91 22.18
CA ALA A 543 6.65 12.64 21.26
C ALA A 543 8.07 12.80 21.82
N ASN A 544 8.19 13.19 23.10
CA ASN A 544 9.48 13.29 23.79
C ASN A 544 10.21 11.94 23.88
N ALA A 545 9.49 10.84 24.12
CA ALA A 545 10.09 9.51 24.13
C ALA A 545 10.69 9.13 22.76
N PHE A 546 9.99 9.43 21.66
CA PHE A 546 10.50 9.22 20.31
C PHE A 546 11.71 10.12 19.99
N LYS A 547 11.67 11.40 20.38
CA LYS A 547 12.82 12.31 20.23
C LYS A 547 14.04 11.79 20.99
N SER A 548 13.85 11.44 22.25
CA SER A 548 14.91 10.89 23.11
C SER A 548 15.46 9.56 22.60
N ALA A 549 14.63 8.74 21.94
CA ALA A 549 15.07 7.50 21.30
C ALA A 549 15.94 7.72 20.05
N GLY A 550 16.07 8.96 19.57
CA GLY A 550 16.95 9.34 18.46
C GLY A 550 16.23 9.62 17.15
N ALA A 551 14.98 10.10 17.20
CA ALA A 551 14.31 10.60 16.01
C ALA A 551 15.01 11.86 15.48
N ASP A 552 15.23 11.91 14.16
CA ASP A 552 15.81 13.07 13.47
C ASP A 552 14.85 14.26 13.53
N GLU A 553 13.57 13.99 13.34
CA GLU A 553 12.48 14.97 13.35
C GLU A 553 11.28 14.40 14.12
N VAL A 554 10.59 15.25 14.89
CA VAL A 554 9.33 14.92 15.55
C VAL A 554 8.36 16.09 15.43
N ARG A 555 7.12 15.78 15.07
CA ARG A 555 5.97 16.69 15.05
C ARG A 555 4.86 16.07 15.89
N HIS A 556 4.04 16.88 16.56
CA HIS A 556 2.84 16.42 17.22
C HIS A 556 1.60 17.16 16.68
N ASN A 557 0.44 16.50 16.67
CA ASN A 557 -0.84 17.08 16.25
C ASN A 557 -0.80 17.59 14.79
N VAL A 558 -0.38 16.74 13.85
CA VAL A 558 -0.41 17.05 12.40
C VAL A 558 -1.77 16.70 11.83
N LYS A 559 -2.37 17.64 11.08
CA LYS A 559 -3.75 17.54 10.57
C LYS A 559 -3.80 17.80 9.08
N TRP A 560 -4.48 16.91 8.35
CA TRP A 560 -4.78 17.11 6.94
C TRP A 560 -6.12 17.81 6.78
N ASP A 561 -6.16 18.76 5.86
CA ASP A 561 -7.41 19.41 5.47
C ASP A 561 -8.22 18.49 4.54
N TRP A 562 -9.53 18.73 4.47
CA TRP A 562 -10.32 18.19 3.37
C TRP A 562 -9.92 18.88 2.07
N PRO A 563 -9.92 18.16 0.93
CA PRO A 563 -9.85 18.84 -0.36
C PRO A 563 -10.94 19.91 -0.43
N GLN A 564 -10.57 21.10 -0.92
CA GLN A 564 -11.48 22.24 -1.11
C GLN A 564 -12.83 21.74 -1.67
N HIS A 565 -13.94 22.16 -1.05
CA HIS A 565 -15.37 21.81 -1.31
C HIS A 565 -16.09 20.87 -0.33
N SER A 566 -15.50 20.41 0.77
CA SER A 566 -16.31 19.77 1.83
C SER A 566 -17.01 20.84 2.69
N GLN A 567 -18.32 21.01 2.53
CA GLN A 567 -19.14 21.87 3.42
C GLN A 567 -19.24 21.33 4.87
N LEU A 568 -18.51 20.26 5.20
CA LEU A 568 -18.71 19.49 6.42
C LEU A 568 -18.05 20.11 7.66
N GLY A 569 -17.04 20.97 7.51
CA GLY A 569 -16.26 21.50 8.63
C GLY A 569 -15.46 20.40 9.35
N GLY A 570 -14.18 20.65 9.65
CA GLY A 570 -13.31 19.73 10.40
C GLY A 570 -12.09 19.24 9.61
N THR A 571 -11.30 18.35 10.21
CA THR A 571 -10.08 17.75 9.65
C THR A 571 -10.41 16.46 8.89
N MET A 572 -9.70 16.16 7.79
CA MET A 572 -9.85 14.87 7.10
C MET A 572 -9.29 13.73 7.96
N ASP A 573 -8.04 13.89 8.40
CA ASP A 573 -7.31 12.94 9.21
C ASP A 573 -6.37 13.70 10.18
N GLU A 574 -6.04 13.07 11.31
CA GLU A 574 -5.14 13.60 12.34
C GLU A 574 -4.15 12.51 12.77
N VAL A 575 -2.89 12.91 12.98
CA VAL A 575 -1.89 12.06 13.64
C VAL A 575 -1.30 12.77 14.85
N ASP A 576 -1.40 12.09 15.99
CA ASP A 576 -1.02 12.62 17.29
C ASP A 576 0.49 12.87 17.38
N VAL A 577 1.33 11.94 16.89
CA VAL A 577 2.79 12.14 16.80
C VAL A 577 3.34 11.56 15.50
N LEU A 578 4.13 12.34 14.78
CA LEU A 578 4.96 11.93 13.65
C LEU A 578 6.43 12.01 14.03
N ALA A 579 7.20 10.96 13.74
CA ALA A 579 8.63 10.92 13.95
C ALA A 579 9.35 10.35 12.73
N ARG A 580 10.54 10.86 12.43
CA ARG A 580 11.38 10.37 11.33
C ARG A 580 12.69 9.79 11.87
N PHE A 581 13.03 8.58 11.42
CA PHE A 581 14.27 7.87 11.75
C PHE A 581 14.96 7.44 10.46
N GLY A 582 15.96 8.20 10.03
CA GLY A 582 16.59 8.07 8.72
C GLY A 582 15.53 8.11 7.63
N THR A 583 15.32 6.95 6.99
CA THR A 583 14.42 6.75 5.84
C THR A 583 13.02 6.26 6.23
N ARG A 584 12.71 6.19 7.54
CA ARG A 584 11.46 5.64 8.05
C ARG A 584 10.62 6.73 8.71
N PHE A 585 9.34 6.75 8.41
CA PHE A 585 8.35 7.61 9.04
C PHE A 585 7.52 6.78 10.01
N VAL A 586 7.46 7.19 11.26
CA VAL A 586 6.68 6.56 12.31
C VAL A 586 5.53 7.49 12.64
N ALA A 587 4.31 6.98 12.55
CA ALA A 587 3.11 7.73 12.87
C ALA A 587 2.39 7.03 14.00
N VAL A 588 2.09 7.81 15.03
CA VAL A 588 1.66 7.31 16.32
C VAL A 588 0.28 7.85 16.63
N SER A 589 -0.65 6.96 16.93
CA SER A 589 -1.89 7.34 17.61
C SER A 589 -1.80 7.07 19.10
N CYS A 590 -2.10 8.08 19.90
CA CYS A 590 -2.10 8.09 21.35
C CYS A 590 -3.54 7.96 21.86
N LYS A 591 -3.89 6.80 22.44
CA LYS A 591 -5.23 6.59 23.02
C LYS A 591 -5.15 6.57 24.54
N ALA A 592 -5.23 7.77 25.14
CA ALA A 592 -5.19 7.99 26.60
C ALA A 592 -6.44 7.52 27.38
N GLY A 593 -7.46 6.92 26.73
CA GLY A 593 -8.77 6.62 27.30
C GLY A 593 -9.35 5.22 27.03
N ARG A 594 -10.50 4.92 27.65
CA ARG A 594 -11.13 3.56 27.74
C ARG A 594 -12.03 3.17 26.56
N ASN A 595 -12.43 4.09 25.68
CA ASN A 595 -13.61 3.87 24.83
C ASN A 595 -13.33 3.34 23.41
N VAL A 596 -12.07 3.16 23.01
CA VAL A 596 -11.73 2.65 21.67
C VAL A 596 -11.07 1.27 21.78
N SER A 597 -11.58 0.30 21.03
CA SER A 597 -10.95 -1.03 20.95
C SER A 597 -9.57 -0.94 20.29
N ILE A 598 -8.63 -1.79 20.73
CA ILE A 598 -7.27 -1.81 20.15
C ILE A 598 -7.33 -2.09 18.65
N VAL A 599 -8.19 -3.03 18.23
CA VAL A 599 -8.36 -3.40 16.82
C VAL A 599 -8.84 -2.21 15.99
N GLN A 600 -9.84 -1.47 16.50
CA GLN A 600 -10.31 -0.25 15.84
C GLN A 600 -9.19 0.78 15.72
N ALA A 601 -8.55 1.15 16.83
CA ALA A 601 -7.50 2.18 16.81
C ALA A 601 -6.33 1.82 15.89
N ARG A 602 -5.93 0.54 15.81
CA ARG A 602 -4.91 0.04 14.88
C ARG A 602 -5.28 0.29 13.42
N ARG A 603 -6.50 -0.06 13.01
CA ARG A 603 -6.96 0.16 11.63
C ARG A 603 -7.10 1.64 11.27
N GLU A 604 -7.54 2.45 12.23
CA GLU A 604 -7.58 3.91 12.10
C GLU A 604 -6.20 4.44 11.71
N ILE A 605 -5.17 4.15 12.51
CA ILE A 605 -3.82 4.66 12.25
C ILE A 605 -3.18 4.04 10.99
N GLU A 606 -3.47 2.77 10.68
CA GLU A 606 -3.03 2.16 9.41
C GLU A 606 -3.61 2.87 8.18
N ALA A 607 -4.89 3.24 8.23
CA ALA A 607 -5.55 3.95 7.13
C ALA A 607 -4.96 5.35 6.95
N VAL A 608 -4.87 6.12 8.04
CA VAL A 608 -4.31 7.49 8.05
C VAL A 608 -2.87 7.50 7.54
N ILE A 609 -2.06 6.51 7.88
CA ILE A 609 -0.67 6.46 7.41
C ILE A 609 -0.58 6.14 5.93
N LYS A 610 -1.43 5.23 5.45
CA LYS A 610 -1.43 4.86 4.04
C LYS A 610 -1.87 6.05 3.17
N SER A 611 -2.84 6.86 3.61
CA SER A 611 -3.27 8.08 2.92
C SER A 611 -2.28 9.23 3.12
N GLY A 612 -1.76 9.43 4.33
CA GLY A 612 -0.98 10.61 4.70
C GLY A 612 0.53 10.53 4.44
N LEU A 613 1.14 9.35 4.56
CA LEU A 613 2.60 9.17 4.49
C LEU A 613 3.05 8.13 3.45
N GLY A 614 2.13 7.34 2.90
CA GLY A 614 2.41 6.35 1.88
C GLY A 614 3.13 5.11 2.43
N ARG A 615 3.77 4.33 1.54
CA ARG A 615 4.30 3.00 1.90
C ARG A 615 5.47 2.99 2.90
N PHE A 616 6.13 4.13 3.11
CA PHE A 616 7.25 4.22 4.07
C PHE A 616 6.80 4.48 5.51
N GLY A 617 5.51 4.71 5.73
CA GLY A 617 4.93 4.95 7.05
C GLY A 617 4.77 3.68 7.89
N ILE A 618 5.07 3.79 9.19
CA ILE A 618 4.98 2.73 10.19
C ILE A 618 3.93 3.13 11.23
N PRO A 619 2.80 2.39 11.33
CA PRO A 619 1.79 2.65 12.34
C PRO A 619 2.20 2.15 13.71
N ILE A 620 2.06 3.02 14.71
CA ILE A 620 2.16 2.65 16.11
C ILE A 620 0.92 3.16 16.86
N LEU A 621 0.32 2.29 17.65
CA LEU A 621 -0.70 2.65 18.63
C LEU A 621 -0.06 2.65 20.02
N VAL A 622 -0.10 3.77 20.71
CA VAL A 622 0.36 3.88 22.09
C VAL A 622 -0.84 4.04 23.02
N ARG A 623 -0.88 3.23 24.08
CA ARG A 623 -1.83 3.39 25.19
C ARG A 623 -1.09 3.58 26.51
N PRO A 624 -1.72 4.16 27.54
CA PRO A 624 -1.11 4.21 28.86
C PRO A 624 -0.71 2.82 29.39
N PHE A 625 -1.63 1.86 29.25
CA PHE A 625 -1.47 0.50 29.76
C PHE A 625 -2.20 -0.50 28.88
N VAL A 626 -1.52 -1.60 28.55
CA VAL A 626 -2.11 -2.78 27.91
C VAL A 626 -1.95 -3.97 28.85
N LYS A 627 -3.07 -4.50 29.35
CA LYS A 627 -3.10 -5.63 30.30
C LYS A 627 -2.49 -6.90 29.66
N ASP A 628 -3.00 -7.31 28.50
CA ASP A 628 -2.49 -8.48 27.78
C ASP A 628 -1.18 -8.18 27.04
N GLN A 629 -0.06 -8.65 27.60
CA GLN A 629 1.27 -8.55 26.95
C GLN A 629 1.39 -9.36 25.66
N GLY A 630 0.58 -10.39 25.50
CA GLY A 630 0.51 -11.19 24.29
C GLY A 630 0.14 -10.35 23.07
N ILE A 631 -0.76 -9.36 23.22
CA ILE A 631 -1.13 -8.44 22.13
C ILE A 631 0.10 -7.64 21.66
N ILE A 632 0.85 -7.05 22.59
CA ILE A 632 2.05 -6.27 22.25
C ILE A 632 3.08 -7.17 21.57
N ARG A 633 3.41 -8.32 22.18
CA ARG A 633 4.40 -9.27 21.63
C ARG A 633 4.01 -9.78 20.24
N ARG A 634 2.74 -10.08 19.99
CA ARG A 634 2.23 -10.45 18.66
C ARG A 634 2.35 -9.29 17.68
N SER A 635 1.95 -8.08 18.08
CA SER A 635 2.03 -6.89 17.21
C SER A 635 3.48 -6.55 16.83
N LEU A 636 4.44 -6.76 17.72
CA LEU A 636 5.87 -6.55 17.45
C LEU A 636 6.46 -7.60 16.52
N LYS A 637 5.79 -8.72 16.28
CA LYS A 637 6.18 -9.73 15.28
C LYS A 637 5.43 -9.55 13.96
N SER A 638 4.38 -8.74 13.94
CA SER A 638 3.63 -8.44 12.72
C SER A 638 4.45 -7.54 11.79
N ARG A 639 4.33 -7.74 10.48
CA ARG A 639 5.03 -6.93 9.46
C ARG A 639 4.18 -5.79 8.94
N ASN A 640 2.89 -6.08 8.71
CA ASN A 640 1.99 -5.22 7.95
C ASN A 640 0.95 -4.49 8.81
N GLU A 641 0.84 -4.86 10.09
CA GLU A 641 -0.12 -4.24 10.99
C GLU A 641 0.52 -3.16 11.88
N ALA A 642 -0.31 -2.32 12.49
CA ALA A 642 0.09 -1.35 13.49
C ALA A 642 0.71 -2.03 14.71
N HIS A 643 1.86 -1.53 15.18
CA HIS A 643 2.47 -2.02 16.40
C HIS A 643 1.79 -1.41 17.62
N VAL A 644 1.55 -2.20 18.66
CA VAL A 644 0.94 -1.72 19.90
C VAL A 644 2.02 -1.58 20.96
N LEU A 645 2.15 -0.39 21.52
CA LEU A 645 3.05 -0.08 22.63
C LEU A 645 2.27 0.50 23.81
N ASP A 646 2.91 0.50 24.96
CA ASP A 646 2.48 1.31 26.09
C ASP A 646 3.65 1.95 26.83
N LEU A 647 3.37 2.68 27.91
CA LEU A 647 4.36 3.50 28.60
C LEU A 647 5.59 2.71 29.08
N ARG A 648 5.46 1.41 29.36
CA ARG A 648 6.59 0.58 29.75
C ARG A 648 7.68 0.52 28.69
N TYR A 649 7.32 0.72 27.43
CA TYR A 649 8.25 0.72 26.30
C TYR A 649 8.80 2.12 26.00
N LEU A 650 8.21 3.16 26.57
CA LEU A 650 8.61 4.56 26.44
C LEU A 650 9.43 5.07 27.64
N GLU A 651 9.44 4.31 28.74
CA GLU A 651 10.11 4.65 30.00
C GLU A 651 11.59 5.02 29.85
N THR A 652 12.31 4.35 28.93
CA THR A 652 13.72 4.66 28.65
C THR A 652 13.99 4.76 27.15
N PRO A 653 14.84 5.72 26.73
CA PRO A 653 15.19 5.88 25.32
C PRO A 653 15.76 4.62 24.66
N HIS A 654 16.61 3.89 25.39
CA HIS A 654 17.23 2.66 24.91
C HIS A 654 16.19 1.57 24.60
N LYS A 655 15.17 1.43 25.44
CA LYS A 655 14.12 0.40 25.26
C LYS A 655 13.28 0.68 24.02
N LEU A 656 12.84 1.92 23.83
CA LEU A 656 12.12 2.31 22.62
C LEU A 656 12.99 2.13 21.37
N ARG A 657 14.25 2.58 21.40
CA ARG A 657 15.20 2.40 20.29
C ARG A 657 15.39 0.93 19.91
N SER A 658 15.53 0.05 20.89
CA SER A 658 15.67 -1.40 20.65
C SER A 658 14.44 -1.97 19.93
N ILE A 659 13.24 -1.56 20.35
CA ILE A 659 11.97 -2.02 19.76
C ILE A 659 11.78 -1.47 18.35
N LEU A 660 12.05 -0.19 18.13
CA LEU A 660 12.02 0.39 16.80
C LEU A 660 13.02 -0.32 15.88
N GLY A 661 14.21 -0.67 16.39
CA GLY A 661 15.17 -1.49 15.66
C GLY A 661 14.61 -2.87 15.26
N GLN A 662 13.83 -3.53 16.12
CA GLN A 662 13.16 -4.79 15.80
C GLN A 662 12.07 -4.60 14.74
N ILE A 663 11.22 -3.58 14.90
CA ILE A 663 10.16 -3.22 13.95
C ILE A 663 10.76 -2.93 12.57
N PHE A 664 11.82 -2.12 12.52
CA PHE A 664 12.49 -1.77 11.27
C PHE A 664 13.09 -3.02 10.60
N LYS A 665 13.77 -3.89 11.36
CA LYS A 665 14.33 -5.15 10.84
C LYS A 665 13.27 -6.09 10.28
N LEU A 666 12.12 -6.22 10.94
CA LEU A 666 11.03 -7.09 10.48
C LEU A 666 10.45 -6.64 9.15
N ARG A 667 10.36 -5.33 8.93
CA ARG A 667 9.92 -4.79 7.65
C ARG A 667 10.94 -4.99 6.53
N ARG A 668 12.24 -5.22 6.83
CA ARG A 668 13.27 -5.43 5.79
C ARG A 668 13.23 -6.79 5.07
N LYS A 669 12.55 -7.80 5.62
CA LYS A 669 12.58 -9.18 5.08
C LYS A 669 11.47 -9.43 4.05
N ARG A 670 11.45 -8.69 2.93
CA ARG A 670 10.62 -9.01 1.77
C ARG A 670 11.35 -9.90 0.79
#